data_AF-A0A3Q9FY99-F1
#
_entry.id   AF-A0A3Q9FY99-F1
#
_cell.length_a   1.000
_cell.length_b   1.000
_cell.length_c   1.000
_cell.angle_alpha   90.00
_cell.angle_beta   90.00
_cell.angle_gamma   90.00
#
_symmetry.space_group_name_H-M   'P 1'
#
loop_
_entity.id
_entity.type
_entity.pdbx_description
1 polymer ?
#
loop_
_entity_poly.entity_id
_entity_poly.type
_entity_poly.pdbx_seq_one_letter_code
_entity_poly.pdbx_strand_id
1 'polypeptide(L)'
;MPPFGHGYTVGVTVPREVPRDVDETRGELRDVLDRSEAWLRDAARLPEVPAEWPEELRTDAATVKRLRTRAASALINVALLGAFSSGKSFLLSGLQGGLELVEVETADGRTADKFVGLLPSSPVPTTACPASVVPVDGSQSGVDASGNGYLRVRFTDSADGEWEDVGNSPAPSVVAAYAMQDADVTNRLRAHWGREVAEVEVLLADTLLPAKFYDLPGYGSPNPVHDLIVRAALADADCFMYVSHASRTLSERELSLIRTLYEHYQLSGKRVVWVVTAIDSASNLDLHDEPEWKATVARNTSYLKENFTLSDGRPDLAFIGEGFIPVSPALEARAAKLEADEAEAPARRCRAESRMDTLRQAIEDLIRTETGPRHIAAVAAEARVRLVPRLRLIEDRLRTERLEIDGLKELLDGHQRRLELLDRVLPELREQLERKLQARVGRAVRPFGRLAAHLHGSLDSTIRQTDVSKPVKAHQIQVTKTQTLRTWLEAPTGPATLWTEQLAAFKQDVAQTVEHFFGDKDLTGRLPDSVFDVNDLSLPARAQRPATAQDIVQRASALVGVVAPVAAGGTWLYGLAAAGTVFPPATVVAGMAGMVFMGIEYRKRKLNSLQVLQEEWISAIDAEVTAVMEQFARSAAVQGTIVIDHLSDNLAQYREQLESTRDFARQRIANPENRVRQDLIDRLEPAHEEGRALVEALRTLEKP
;
A
#
# COMPACT_ATOMS: atom_id res chain seq x y z
N MET A 1 -26.62 52.18 31.34
CA MET A 1 -26.04 50.84 31.61
C MET A 1 -26.64 49.87 30.61
N PRO A 2 -25.83 49.10 29.87
CA PRO A 2 -26.21 48.45 28.61
C PRO A 2 -26.83 47.05 28.80
N PRO A 3 -27.57 46.52 27.82
CA PRO A 3 -27.75 45.09 27.67
C PRO A 3 -26.66 44.49 26.76
N PHE A 4 -26.18 43.32 27.16
CA PHE A 4 -25.11 42.54 26.55
C PHE A 4 -25.56 41.82 25.27
N GLY A 5 -24.63 41.73 24.30
CA GLY A 5 -24.30 40.47 23.63
C GLY A 5 -25.01 40.15 22.31
N HIS A 6 -24.53 40.74 21.22
CA HIS A 6 -24.70 40.16 19.88
C HIS A 6 -23.80 38.94 19.72
N GLY A 7 -24.40 37.81 19.34
CA GLY A 7 -23.68 36.63 18.87
C GLY A 7 -23.08 36.92 17.50
N TYR A 8 -21.75 36.97 17.43
CA TYR A 8 -21.02 36.88 16.17
C TYR A 8 -20.94 35.40 15.76
N THR A 9 -21.76 35.01 14.79
CA THR A 9 -21.52 33.81 13.99
C THR A 9 -20.31 34.10 13.11
N VAL A 10 -19.15 33.57 13.48
CA VAL A 10 -17.98 33.51 12.61
C VAL A 10 -18.35 32.59 11.45
N GLY A 11 -18.72 33.19 10.32
CA GLY A 11 -18.82 32.48 9.05
C GLY A 11 -17.43 31.95 8.72
N VAL A 12 -17.23 30.65 8.89
CA VAL A 12 -16.09 29.94 8.34
C VAL A 12 -16.23 30.02 6.84
N THR A 13 -15.58 31.01 6.23
CA THR A 13 -15.27 31.00 4.80
C THR A 13 -14.33 29.83 4.58
N VAL A 14 -14.89 28.69 4.18
CA VAL A 14 -14.14 27.61 3.54
C VAL A 14 -13.35 28.27 2.41
N PRO A 15 -12.02 28.11 2.35
CA PRO A 15 -11.24 28.60 1.22
C PRO A 15 -11.85 27.99 -0.04
N ARG A 16 -12.38 28.83 -0.94
CA ARG A 16 -12.70 28.41 -2.29
C ARG A 16 -11.36 27.99 -2.89
N GLU A 17 -11.15 26.69 -3.06
CA GLU A 17 -9.99 26.18 -3.81
C GLU A 17 -9.94 26.94 -5.13
N VAL A 18 -8.77 27.52 -5.42
CA VAL A 18 -8.54 28.19 -6.71
C VAL A 18 -8.73 27.11 -7.77
N PRO A 19 -9.65 27.28 -8.75
CA PRO A 19 -9.85 26.30 -9.80
C PRO A 19 -8.52 26.01 -10.47
N ARG A 20 -8.13 24.73 -10.56
CA ARG A 20 -6.94 24.34 -11.31
C ARG A 20 -7.10 24.78 -12.76
N ASP A 21 -6.01 25.16 -13.39
CA ASP A 21 -6.04 25.47 -14.81
C ASP A 21 -6.45 24.22 -15.59
N VAL A 22 -7.42 24.38 -16.50
CA VAL A 22 -7.97 23.26 -17.27
C VAL A 22 -6.92 22.70 -18.22
N ASP A 23 -6.02 23.53 -18.73
CA ASP A 23 -4.92 23.07 -19.59
C ASP A 23 -3.88 22.27 -18.81
N GLU A 24 -3.53 22.70 -17.60
CA GLU A 24 -2.65 21.94 -16.69
C GLU A 24 -3.30 20.59 -16.33
N THR A 25 -4.56 20.60 -15.94
CA THR A 25 -5.32 19.39 -15.58
C THR A 25 -5.48 18.44 -16.77
N ARG A 26 -5.65 18.98 -17.98
CA ARG A 26 -5.67 18.21 -19.23
C ARG A 26 -4.31 17.59 -19.54
N GLY A 27 -3.21 18.31 -19.29
CA GLY A 27 -1.86 17.79 -19.35
C GLY A 27 -1.64 16.63 -18.38
N GLU A 28 -2.02 16.81 -17.11
CA GLU A 28 -1.97 15.76 -16.08
C GLU A 28 -2.77 14.53 -16.51
N LEU A 29 -4.00 14.70 -17.02
CA LEU A 29 -4.83 13.60 -17.51
C LEU A 29 -4.14 12.87 -18.67
N ARG A 30 -3.55 13.58 -19.62
CA ARG A 30 -2.82 12.96 -20.75
C ARG A 30 -1.67 12.08 -20.25
N ASP A 31 -0.85 12.59 -19.34
CA ASP A 31 0.28 11.85 -18.78
C ASP A 31 -0.18 10.60 -18.01
N VAL A 32 -1.26 10.72 -17.24
CA VAL A 32 -1.85 9.59 -16.52
C VAL A 32 -2.42 8.55 -17.48
N LEU A 33 -3.07 8.95 -18.57
CA LEU A 33 -3.59 8.04 -19.60
C LEU A 33 -2.45 7.34 -20.36
N ASP A 34 -1.35 8.04 -20.65
CA ASP A 34 -0.15 7.45 -21.27
C ASP A 34 0.45 6.35 -20.39
N ARG A 35 0.65 6.64 -19.09
CA ARG A 35 1.14 5.64 -18.14
C ARG A 35 0.14 4.51 -17.92
N SER A 36 -1.17 4.79 -17.96
CA SER A 36 -2.23 3.78 -17.87
C SER A 36 -2.22 2.82 -19.06
N GLU A 37 -2.02 3.34 -20.28
CA GLU A 37 -1.87 2.52 -21.48
C GLU A 37 -0.62 1.61 -21.38
N ALA A 38 0.52 2.17 -20.95
CA ALA A 38 1.75 1.42 -20.75
C ALA A 38 1.58 0.33 -19.68
N TRP A 39 0.99 0.67 -18.53
CA TRP A 39 0.74 -0.25 -17.44
C TRP A 39 -0.15 -1.42 -17.86
N LEU A 40 -1.22 -1.18 -18.63
CA LEU A 40 -2.09 -2.25 -19.14
C LEU A 40 -1.33 -3.20 -20.08
N ARG A 41 -0.43 -2.67 -20.92
CA ARG A 41 0.41 -3.47 -21.82
C ARG A 41 1.45 -4.30 -21.08
N ASP A 42 2.05 -3.74 -20.04
CA ASP A 42 3.03 -4.46 -19.23
C ASP A 42 2.37 -5.48 -18.30
N ALA A 43 1.17 -5.18 -17.78
CA ALA A 43 0.36 -6.13 -17.03
C ALA A 43 0.03 -7.38 -17.86
N ALA A 44 -0.14 -7.25 -19.18
CA ALA A 44 -0.37 -8.37 -20.07
C ALA A 44 0.83 -9.33 -20.21
N ARG A 45 2.02 -8.90 -19.78
CA ARG A 45 3.27 -9.68 -19.78
C ARG A 45 3.59 -10.29 -18.42
N LEU A 46 2.77 -10.03 -17.41
CA LEU A 46 2.97 -10.62 -16.09
C LEU A 46 2.83 -12.15 -16.17
N PRO A 47 3.64 -12.90 -15.42
CA PRO A 47 3.55 -14.36 -15.39
C PRO A 47 2.20 -14.82 -14.84
N GLU A 48 1.71 -15.96 -15.34
CA GLU A 48 0.48 -16.63 -14.87
C GLU A 48 -0.80 -15.78 -14.92
N VAL A 49 -0.87 -14.81 -15.84
CA VAL A 49 -2.12 -14.11 -16.13
C VAL A 49 -3.16 -15.08 -16.74
N PRO A 50 -4.46 -14.91 -16.47
CA PRO A 50 -5.51 -15.69 -17.13
C PRO A 50 -5.34 -15.68 -18.66
N ALA A 51 -5.62 -16.79 -19.33
CA ALA A 51 -5.39 -16.90 -20.78
C ALA A 51 -6.13 -15.83 -21.63
N GLU A 52 -7.22 -15.28 -21.09
CA GLU A 52 -8.07 -14.26 -21.71
C GLU A 52 -7.52 -12.83 -21.51
N TRP A 53 -6.69 -12.59 -20.49
CA TRP A 53 -6.15 -11.27 -20.15
C TRP A 53 -5.34 -10.60 -21.25
N PRO A 54 -4.43 -11.29 -21.98
CA PRO A 54 -3.63 -10.62 -22.99
C PRO A 54 -4.46 -9.92 -24.08
N GLU A 55 -5.61 -10.49 -24.48
CA GLU A 55 -6.54 -9.86 -25.43
C GLU A 55 -7.37 -8.75 -24.76
N GLU A 56 -7.93 -9.02 -23.58
CA GLU A 56 -8.72 -8.03 -22.83
C GLU A 56 -7.90 -6.77 -22.49
N LEU A 57 -6.69 -6.94 -21.98
CA LEU A 57 -5.79 -5.84 -21.64
C LEU A 57 -5.32 -5.07 -22.87
N ARG A 58 -5.19 -5.74 -24.03
CA ARG A 58 -4.94 -5.04 -25.32
C ARG A 58 -6.14 -4.20 -25.74
N THR A 59 -7.35 -4.70 -25.54
CA THR A 59 -8.59 -3.95 -25.82
C THR A 59 -8.77 -2.78 -24.85
N ASP A 60 -8.49 -2.99 -23.56
CA ASP A 60 -8.50 -1.95 -22.55
C ASP A 60 -7.43 -0.88 -22.85
N ALA A 61 -6.21 -1.28 -23.21
CA ALA A 61 -5.15 -0.35 -23.61
C ALA A 61 -5.52 0.44 -24.88
N ALA A 62 -6.11 -0.21 -25.89
CA ALA A 62 -6.62 0.47 -27.07
C ALA A 62 -7.76 1.45 -26.73
N THR A 63 -8.59 1.11 -25.74
CA THR A 63 -9.63 2.00 -25.23
C THR A 63 -9.04 3.20 -24.51
N VAL A 64 -8.06 3.00 -23.62
CA VAL A 64 -7.34 4.10 -22.95
C VAL A 64 -6.63 5.01 -23.97
N LYS A 65 -6.05 4.43 -25.03
CA LYS A 65 -5.50 5.20 -26.15
C LYS A 65 -6.56 6.09 -26.82
N ARG A 66 -7.76 5.57 -27.06
CA ARG A 66 -8.90 6.37 -27.58
C ARG A 66 -9.33 7.46 -26.59
N LEU A 67 -9.34 7.16 -25.29
CA LEU A 67 -9.65 8.14 -24.25
C LEU A 67 -8.62 9.27 -24.21
N ARG A 68 -7.34 8.98 -24.45
CA ARG A 68 -6.30 10.01 -24.61
C ARG A 68 -6.59 10.91 -25.79
N THR A 69 -6.95 10.34 -26.94
CA THR A 69 -7.38 11.14 -28.10
C THR A 69 -8.61 12.01 -27.77
N ARG A 70 -9.58 11.47 -27.01
CA ARG A 70 -10.75 12.23 -26.54
C ARG A 70 -10.38 13.34 -25.56
N ALA A 71 -9.45 13.10 -24.64
CA ALA A 71 -8.93 14.11 -23.72
C ALA A 71 -8.21 15.25 -24.45
N ALA A 72 -7.54 14.94 -25.56
CA ALA A 72 -6.87 15.91 -26.41
C ALA A 72 -7.80 16.61 -27.42
N SER A 73 -9.02 16.09 -27.61
CA SER A 73 -10.03 16.64 -28.52
C SER A 73 -10.84 17.78 -27.87
N ALA A 74 -12.02 18.07 -28.42
CA ALA A 74 -12.89 19.13 -27.94
C ALA A 74 -13.23 18.99 -26.44
N LEU A 75 -13.09 20.09 -25.71
CA LEU A 75 -13.49 20.28 -24.32
C LEU A 75 -14.89 20.87 -24.18
N ILE A 76 -15.48 21.26 -25.30
CA ILE A 76 -16.84 21.79 -25.39
C ILE A 76 -17.43 21.51 -26.77
N ASN A 77 -18.70 21.13 -26.79
CA ASN A 77 -19.51 21.03 -28.00
C ASN A 77 -20.42 22.26 -28.10
N VAL A 78 -20.29 23.03 -29.18
CA VAL A 78 -21.04 24.27 -29.39
C VAL A 78 -21.91 24.14 -30.63
N ALA A 79 -23.24 24.28 -30.46
CA ALA A 79 -24.17 24.33 -31.59
C ALA A 79 -24.48 25.77 -32.01
N LEU A 80 -24.19 26.11 -33.27
CA LEU A 80 -24.48 27.43 -33.83
C LEU A 80 -25.91 27.48 -34.34
N LEU A 81 -26.64 28.50 -33.88
CA LEU A 81 -28.04 28.73 -34.21
C LEU A 81 -28.22 30.16 -34.71
N GLY A 82 -29.21 30.38 -35.57
CA GLY A 82 -29.50 31.70 -36.13
C GLY A 82 -30.11 31.60 -37.52
N ALA A 83 -30.63 32.74 -38.01
CA ALA A 83 -31.26 32.83 -39.31
C ALA A 83 -30.33 32.38 -40.46
N PHE A 84 -30.93 32.02 -41.60
CA PHE A 84 -30.14 31.81 -42.83
C PHE A 84 -29.38 33.09 -43.19
N SER A 85 -28.13 32.92 -43.60
CA SER A 85 -27.21 34.03 -43.90
C SER A 85 -27.00 35.00 -42.72
N SER A 86 -27.12 34.52 -41.47
CA SER A 86 -26.67 35.26 -40.29
C SER A 86 -25.15 35.22 -40.09
N GLY A 87 -24.41 34.47 -40.93
CA GLY A 87 -22.96 34.36 -40.87
C GLY A 87 -22.42 33.24 -39.97
N LYS A 88 -23.20 32.18 -39.69
CA LYS A 88 -22.77 31.05 -38.83
C LYS A 88 -21.49 30.37 -39.31
N SER A 89 -21.48 29.82 -40.54
CA SER A 89 -20.32 29.13 -41.14
C SER A 89 -19.09 30.04 -41.24
N PHE A 90 -19.34 31.33 -41.51
CA PHE A 90 -18.31 32.36 -41.59
C PHE A 90 -17.69 32.66 -40.22
N LEU A 91 -18.53 32.82 -39.19
CA LEU A 91 -18.12 33.00 -37.80
C LEU A 91 -17.35 31.80 -37.27
N LEU A 92 -17.84 30.59 -37.53
CA LEU A 92 -17.19 29.34 -37.14
C LEU A 92 -15.78 29.25 -37.73
N SER A 93 -15.63 29.54 -39.04
CA SER A 93 -14.34 29.53 -39.71
C SER A 93 -13.37 30.54 -39.07
N GLY A 94 -13.84 31.75 -38.73
CA GLY A 94 -13.03 32.74 -38.02
C GLY A 94 -12.67 32.34 -36.59
N LEU A 95 -13.61 31.76 -35.85
CA LEU A 95 -13.39 31.28 -34.48
C LEU A 95 -12.26 30.25 -34.38
N GLN A 96 -12.13 29.40 -35.40
CA GLN A 96 -11.09 28.39 -35.50
C GLN A 96 -9.82 28.86 -36.24
N GLY A 97 -9.77 30.11 -36.69
CA GLY A 97 -8.61 30.66 -37.43
C GLY A 97 -8.49 30.17 -38.88
N GLY A 98 -9.48 29.43 -39.40
CA GLY A 98 -9.49 28.88 -40.76
C GLY A 98 -10.22 29.77 -41.77
N LEU A 99 -10.12 31.10 -41.62
CA LEU A 99 -10.71 32.08 -42.54
C LEU A 99 -9.61 32.92 -43.21
N GLU A 100 -9.51 32.83 -44.53
CA GLU A 100 -8.51 33.51 -45.33
C GLU A 100 -9.13 34.58 -46.24
N LEU A 101 -8.41 35.68 -46.47
CA LEU A 101 -8.78 36.70 -47.44
C LEU A 101 -7.92 36.56 -48.71
N VAL A 102 -8.57 36.21 -49.82
CA VAL A 102 -7.94 35.97 -51.11
C VAL A 102 -8.44 36.99 -52.12
N GLU A 103 -7.55 37.51 -52.96
CA GLU A 103 -7.93 38.36 -54.10
C GLU A 103 -8.22 37.48 -55.32
N VAL A 104 -9.39 37.66 -55.92
CA VAL A 104 -9.84 36.87 -57.07
C VAL A 104 -10.20 37.79 -58.22
N GLU A 105 -9.78 37.43 -59.43
CA GLU A 105 -10.22 38.11 -60.65
C GLU A 105 -11.71 37.83 -60.89
N THR A 106 -12.49 38.90 -60.97
CA THR A 106 -13.90 38.86 -61.37
C THR A 106 -14.04 38.68 -62.88
N ALA A 107 -15.24 38.27 -63.33
CA ALA A 107 -15.54 38.12 -64.76
C ALA A 107 -15.29 39.40 -65.58
N ASP A 108 -15.26 40.57 -64.93
CA ASP A 108 -15.00 41.87 -65.54
C ASP A 108 -13.49 42.25 -65.55
N GLY A 109 -12.59 41.32 -65.17
CA GLY A 109 -11.15 41.54 -65.11
C GLY A 109 -10.68 42.44 -63.97
N ARG A 110 -11.55 42.73 -62.99
CA ARG A 110 -11.18 43.46 -61.75
C ARG A 110 -10.86 42.48 -60.63
N THR A 111 -9.89 42.79 -59.78
CA THR A 111 -9.68 42.03 -58.54
C THR A 111 -10.76 42.38 -57.52
N ALA A 112 -11.30 41.36 -56.87
CA ALA A 112 -12.23 41.49 -55.75
C ALA A 112 -11.75 40.63 -54.58
N ASP A 113 -11.92 41.18 -53.38
CA ASP A 113 -11.70 40.47 -52.14
C ASP A 113 -12.73 39.34 -51.97
N LYS A 114 -12.25 38.13 -51.74
CA LYS A 114 -13.05 36.95 -51.44
C LYS A 114 -12.55 36.32 -50.16
N PHE A 115 -13.46 36.14 -49.20
CA PHE A 115 -13.16 35.35 -48.01
C PHE A 115 -13.40 33.86 -48.26
N VAL A 116 -12.46 33.03 -47.82
CA VAL A 116 -12.47 31.58 -47.96
C VAL A 116 -12.39 30.99 -46.56
N GLY A 117 -13.39 30.20 -46.17
CA GLY A 117 -13.46 29.56 -44.86
C GLY A 117 -13.41 28.05 -44.93
N LEU A 118 -13.30 27.40 -43.76
CA LEU A 118 -13.39 25.95 -43.58
C LEU A 118 -14.71 25.36 -44.11
N LEU A 119 -15.80 26.10 -43.92
CA LEU A 119 -17.12 25.77 -44.43
C LEU A 119 -17.59 26.83 -45.44
N PRO A 120 -18.33 26.44 -46.49
CA PRO A 120 -18.82 27.39 -47.46
C PRO A 120 -19.84 28.33 -46.83
N SER A 121 -19.70 29.63 -47.11
CA SER A 121 -20.66 30.65 -46.70
C SER A 121 -21.45 31.15 -47.91
N SER A 122 -22.77 30.94 -47.90
CA SER A 122 -23.66 31.40 -48.98
C SER A 122 -24.61 32.51 -48.51
N PRO A 123 -24.74 33.60 -49.27
CA PRO A 123 -25.77 34.62 -49.02
C PRO A 123 -27.17 34.17 -49.47
N VAL A 124 -27.27 33.07 -50.22
CA VAL A 124 -28.55 32.50 -50.69
C VAL A 124 -28.93 31.32 -49.79
N PRO A 125 -30.22 31.16 -49.41
CA PRO A 125 -30.70 30.00 -48.67
C PRO A 125 -30.55 28.71 -49.51
N THR A 126 -29.35 28.14 -49.51
CA THR A 126 -29.10 26.78 -49.98
C THR A 126 -29.34 25.88 -48.78
N THR A 127 -30.14 24.83 -48.91
CA THR A 127 -30.36 23.87 -47.81
C THR A 127 -29.00 23.29 -47.42
N ALA A 128 -28.41 23.83 -46.36
CA ALA A 128 -27.03 23.55 -45.97
C ALA A 128 -27.01 22.19 -45.29
N CYS A 129 -26.14 21.30 -45.75
CA CYS A 129 -25.91 20.04 -45.09
C CYS A 129 -25.44 20.29 -43.64
N PRO A 130 -25.90 19.52 -42.63
CA PRO A 130 -25.31 19.55 -41.30
C PRO A 130 -23.78 19.39 -41.41
N ALA A 131 -23.06 20.31 -40.78
CA ALA A 131 -21.61 20.33 -40.83
C ALA A 131 -21.03 20.46 -39.43
N SER A 132 -19.88 19.84 -39.19
CA SER A 132 -19.12 20.05 -37.97
C SER A 132 -17.64 20.27 -38.23
N VAL A 133 -17.02 21.07 -37.37
CA VAL A 133 -15.57 21.25 -37.33
C VAL A 133 -15.08 20.75 -35.99
N VAL A 134 -14.14 19.81 -36.02
CA VAL A 134 -13.68 19.08 -34.84
C VAL A 134 -12.18 19.26 -34.66
N PRO A 135 -11.76 19.78 -33.49
CA PRO A 135 -10.35 19.86 -33.17
C PRO A 135 -9.77 18.46 -32.94
N VAL A 136 -8.62 18.19 -33.52
CA VAL A 136 -7.86 16.94 -33.35
C VAL A 136 -6.41 17.24 -33.00
N ASP A 137 -5.78 16.40 -32.19
CA ASP A 137 -4.34 16.52 -31.95
C ASP A 137 -3.59 16.02 -33.19
N GLY A 138 -2.93 16.92 -33.92
CA GLY A 138 -2.19 16.62 -35.16
C GLY A 138 -1.04 15.62 -34.97
N SER A 139 -0.58 15.38 -33.73
CA SER A 139 0.41 14.34 -33.42
C SER A 139 -0.19 12.95 -33.23
N GLN A 140 -1.52 12.86 -33.04
CA GLN A 140 -2.22 11.62 -32.71
C GLN A 140 -3.31 11.23 -33.71
N SER A 141 -3.71 12.12 -34.62
CA SER A 141 -4.67 11.79 -35.67
C SER A 141 -4.05 10.78 -36.65
N GLY A 142 -4.77 9.69 -36.95
CA GLY A 142 -4.37 8.72 -37.97
C GLY A 142 -4.42 9.28 -39.40
N VAL A 143 -4.82 10.55 -39.54
CA VAL A 143 -4.94 11.33 -40.76
C VAL A 143 -4.23 12.66 -40.58
N ASP A 144 -3.64 13.19 -41.65
CA ASP A 144 -3.07 14.54 -41.66
C ASP A 144 -4.24 15.54 -41.67
N ALA A 145 -4.39 16.33 -40.59
CA ALA A 145 -5.44 17.32 -40.41
C ALA A 145 -4.90 18.77 -40.37
N SER A 146 -3.70 19.00 -40.91
CA SER A 146 -3.08 20.32 -41.05
C SER A 146 -3.77 21.20 -42.10
N GLY A 147 -3.43 22.49 -42.13
CA GLY A 147 -3.91 23.43 -43.15
C GLY A 147 -5.41 23.72 -43.03
N ASN A 148 -6.17 23.46 -44.10
CA ASN A 148 -7.64 23.63 -44.10
C ASN A 148 -8.38 22.43 -43.46
N GLY A 149 -7.64 21.52 -42.83
CA GLY A 149 -8.19 20.35 -42.14
C GLY A 149 -8.43 19.16 -43.07
N TYR A 150 -8.88 18.06 -42.49
CA TYR A 150 -9.21 16.82 -43.19
C TYR A 150 -10.73 16.67 -43.31
N LEU A 151 -11.24 16.57 -44.55
CA LEU A 151 -12.67 16.42 -44.81
C LEU A 151 -13.06 14.95 -44.86
N ARG A 152 -14.09 14.62 -44.08
CA ARG A 152 -14.83 13.36 -44.18
C ARG A 152 -16.31 13.62 -44.35
N VAL A 153 -16.98 12.67 -44.99
CA VAL A 153 -18.39 12.78 -45.36
C VAL A 153 -19.13 11.52 -44.96
N ARG A 154 -20.37 11.69 -44.52
CA ARG A 154 -21.31 10.60 -44.32
C ARG A 154 -22.46 10.75 -45.30
N PHE A 155 -22.82 9.67 -45.97
CA PHE A 155 -23.93 9.64 -46.90
C PHE A 155 -25.18 9.09 -46.23
N THR A 156 -26.35 9.37 -46.82
CA THR A 156 -27.63 8.90 -46.29
C THR A 156 -27.81 7.38 -46.41
N ASP A 157 -27.01 6.72 -47.25
CA ASP A 157 -27.00 5.27 -47.45
C ASP A 157 -25.93 4.53 -46.62
N SER A 158 -25.05 5.27 -45.93
CA SER A 158 -24.03 4.72 -45.03
C SER A 158 -24.66 4.24 -43.71
N ALA A 159 -24.09 3.20 -43.08
CA ALA A 159 -24.52 2.82 -41.74
C ALA A 159 -24.17 3.91 -40.71
N ASP A 160 -24.86 3.92 -39.57
CA ASP A 160 -24.59 4.89 -38.51
C ASP A 160 -23.13 4.82 -38.06
N GLY A 161 -22.45 5.97 -38.11
CA GLY A 161 -21.04 6.09 -37.73
C GLY A 161 -20.01 5.72 -38.81
N GLU A 162 -20.45 5.29 -40.00
CA GLU A 162 -19.54 5.07 -41.13
C GLU A 162 -19.25 6.38 -41.86
N TRP A 163 -18.00 6.84 -41.73
CA TRP A 163 -17.47 8.03 -42.41
C TRP A 163 -16.59 7.61 -43.58
N GLU A 164 -16.68 8.36 -44.68
CA GLU A 164 -15.83 8.20 -45.84
C GLU A 164 -14.89 9.39 -45.99
N ASP A 165 -13.62 9.08 -46.20
CA ASP A 165 -12.54 10.05 -46.29
C ASP A 165 -12.52 10.74 -47.66
N VAL A 166 -12.53 12.07 -47.66
CA VAL A 166 -12.37 12.88 -48.89
C VAL A 166 -10.91 13.28 -49.07
N GLY A 167 -10.26 13.76 -48.01
CA GLY A 167 -8.82 14.07 -48.00
C GLY A 167 -8.43 15.29 -47.16
N ASN A 168 -7.12 15.51 -47.09
CA ASN A 168 -6.50 16.66 -46.43
C ASN A 168 -6.62 17.94 -47.27
N SER A 169 -6.78 19.08 -46.59
CA SER A 169 -6.83 20.44 -47.12
C SER A 169 -7.62 20.57 -48.41
N PRO A 170 -8.91 20.16 -48.41
CA PRO A 170 -9.73 20.21 -49.62
C PRO A 170 -9.85 21.64 -50.13
N ALA A 171 -9.85 21.79 -51.46
CA ALA A 171 -10.15 23.08 -52.06
C ALA A 171 -11.58 23.54 -51.69
N PRO A 172 -11.85 24.85 -51.59
CA PRO A 172 -13.18 25.35 -51.22
C PRO A 172 -14.31 24.85 -52.12
N SER A 173 -14.03 24.62 -53.40
CA SER A 173 -14.99 24.03 -54.34
C SER A 173 -15.35 22.59 -54.00
N VAL A 174 -14.41 21.81 -53.46
CA VAL A 174 -14.63 20.43 -53.01
C VAL A 174 -15.52 20.43 -51.78
N VAL A 175 -15.20 21.25 -50.77
CA VAL A 175 -16.03 21.37 -49.56
C VAL A 175 -17.45 21.81 -49.92
N ALA A 176 -17.58 22.84 -50.76
CA ALA A 176 -18.87 23.32 -51.26
C ALA A 176 -19.65 22.21 -51.98
N ALA A 177 -18.99 21.38 -52.79
CA ALA A 177 -19.64 20.29 -53.49
C ALA A 177 -20.28 19.26 -52.56
N TYR A 178 -19.74 19.05 -51.35
CA TYR A 178 -20.35 18.15 -50.35
C TYR A 178 -21.35 18.85 -49.43
N ALA A 179 -21.13 20.12 -49.08
CA ALA A 179 -21.92 20.83 -48.07
C ALA A 179 -23.08 21.67 -48.63
N MET A 180 -23.06 22.04 -49.90
CA MET A 180 -24.08 22.86 -50.56
C MET A 180 -24.87 22.08 -51.62
N GLN A 181 -26.15 22.42 -51.78
CA GLN A 181 -27.01 21.80 -52.80
C GLN A 181 -26.69 22.24 -54.24
N ASP A 182 -26.42 23.52 -54.47
CA ASP A 182 -26.21 24.08 -55.82
C ASP A 182 -24.75 24.05 -56.29
N ALA A 183 -23.87 23.36 -55.55
CA ALA A 183 -22.46 23.28 -55.90
C ALA A 183 -22.20 22.25 -57.01
N ASP A 184 -21.14 22.48 -57.78
CA ASP A 184 -20.75 21.59 -58.87
C ASP A 184 -20.24 20.24 -58.32
N VAL A 185 -21.10 19.23 -58.46
CA VAL A 185 -20.87 17.85 -58.01
C VAL A 185 -19.65 17.19 -58.66
N THR A 186 -19.15 17.71 -59.78
CA THR A 186 -17.95 17.16 -60.44
C THR A 186 -16.67 17.38 -59.63
N ASN A 187 -16.69 18.32 -58.66
CA ASN A 187 -15.61 18.51 -57.69
C ASN A 187 -15.56 17.42 -56.61
N ARG A 188 -16.59 16.56 -56.49
CA ARG A 188 -16.56 15.41 -55.58
C ARG A 188 -15.69 14.29 -56.14
N LEU A 189 -15.23 13.39 -55.27
CA LEU A 189 -14.67 12.10 -55.69
C LEU A 189 -15.66 11.38 -56.61
N ARG A 190 -15.15 10.74 -57.67
CA ARG A 190 -15.98 10.14 -58.72
C ARG A 190 -16.98 9.11 -58.20
N ALA A 191 -16.62 8.36 -57.17
CA ALA A 191 -17.50 7.39 -56.51
C ALA A 191 -18.68 8.06 -55.77
N HIS A 192 -18.60 9.36 -55.46
CA HIS A 192 -19.55 10.10 -54.63
C HIS A 192 -20.55 10.94 -55.45
N TRP A 193 -20.42 11.00 -56.78
CA TRP A 193 -21.22 11.89 -57.64
C TRP A 193 -22.73 11.67 -57.54
N GLY A 194 -23.17 10.43 -57.36
CA GLY A 194 -24.59 10.06 -57.29
C GLY A 194 -25.15 9.86 -55.89
N ARG A 195 -24.38 10.17 -54.84
CA ARG A 195 -24.76 9.88 -53.45
C ARG A 195 -25.20 11.14 -52.72
N GLU A 196 -26.24 10.99 -51.90
CA GLU A 196 -26.80 12.08 -51.11
C GLU A 196 -26.04 12.21 -49.78
N VAL A 197 -25.57 13.43 -49.49
CA VAL A 197 -24.76 13.71 -48.30
C VAL A 197 -25.69 13.91 -47.10
N ALA A 198 -25.44 13.13 -46.05
CA ALA A 198 -26.12 13.27 -44.77
C ALA A 198 -25.46 14.34 -43.89
N GLU A 199 -24.13 14.31 -43.80
CA GLU A 199 -23.35 15.22 -42.94
C GLU A 199 -21.90 15.32 -43.44
N VAL A 200 -21.26 16.46 -43.19
CA VAL A 200 -19.82 16.66 -43.41
C VAL A 200 -19.10 16.99 -42.11
N GLU A 201 -17.84 16.59 -42.01
CA GLU A 201 -17.02 16.89 -40.86
C GLU A 201 -15.59 17.25 -41.28
N VAL A 202 -15.09 18.36 -40.74
CA VAL A 202 -13.73 18.84 -40.96
C VAL A 202 -12.94 18.63 -39.68
N LEU A 203 -11.96 17.74 -39.72
CA LEU A 203 -11.01 17.53 -38.63
C LEU A 203 -9.89 18.57 -38.77
N LEU A 204 -9.61 19.35 -37.72
CA LEU A 204 -8.65 20.45 -37.78
C LEU A 204 -7.59 20.29 -36.69
N ALA A 205 -6.31 20.24 -37.08
CA ALA A 205 -5.20 20.16 -36.14
C ALA A 205 -4.85 21.53 -35.53
N ASP A 206 -4.72 22.55 -36.39
CA ASP A 206 -4.35 23.90 -36.00
C ASP A 206 -5.61 24.68 -35.61
N THR A 207 -5.99 24.60 -34.33
CA THR A 207 -7.22 25.20 -33.78
C THR A 207 -6.91 26.28 -32.77
N LEU A 208 -7.71 27.35 -32.78
CA LEU A 208 -7.63 28.41 -31.77
C LEU A 208 -8.44 28.08 -30.51
N LEU A 209 -9.45 27.22 -30.64
CA LEU A 209 -10.29 26.78 -29.53
C LEU A 209 -10.39 25.25 -29.53
N PRO A 210 -10.26 24.59 -28.36
CA PRO A 210 -10.53 23.17 -28.22
C PRO A 210 -12.06 22.94 -28.15
N ALA A 211 -12.79 23.39 -29.16
CA ALA A 211 -14.24 23.37 -29.24
C ALA A 211 -14.70 22.69 -30.55
N LYS A 212 -15.59 21.70 -30.44
CA LYS A 212 -16.31 21.17 -31.59
C LYS A 212 -17.45 22.11 -31.90
N PHE A 213 -17.51 22.57 -33.15
CA PHE A 213 -18.57 23.46 -33.61
C PHE A 213 -19.51 22.71 -34.55
N TYR A 214 -20.80 22.77 -34.27
CA TYR A 214 -21.85 22.32 -35.17
C TYR A 214 -22.44 23.51 -35.92
N ASP A 215 -22.32 23.52 -37.25
CA ASP A 215 -23.07 24.43 -38.12
C ASP A 215 -24.33 23.70 -38.60
N LEU A 216 -25.44 23.99 -37.93
CA LEU A 216 -26.69 23.31 -38.16
C LEU A 216 -27.58 24.17 -39.09
N PRO A 217 -28.20 23.57 -40.12
CA PRO A 217 -29.26 24.25 -40.86
C PRO A 217 -30.43 24.59 -39.92
N GLY A 218 -31.21 25.61 -40.29
CA GLY A 218 -32.40 25.98 -39.51
C GLY A 218 -33.37 24.80 -39.33
N TYR A 219 -34.02 24.73 -38.17
CA TYR A 219 -34.95 23.66 -37.79
C TYR A 219 -36.08 23.49 -38.83
N GLY A 220 -36.37 22.24 -39.23
CA GLY A 220 -37.43 21.91 -40.19
C GLY A 220 -36.91 21.64 -41.62
N SER A 221 -35.84 20.85 -41.74
CA SER A 221 -35.35 20.40 -43.05
C SER A 221 -36.40 19.48 -43.70
N PRO A 222 -36.62 19.56 -45.03
CA PRO A 222 -37.45 18.58 -45.72
C PRO A 222 -36.84 17.16 -45.71
N ASN A 223 -35.56 17.00 -45.34
CA ASN A 223 -34.90 15.70 -45.22
C ASN A 223 -34.95 15.18 -43.76
N PRO A 224 -35.62 14.04 -43.49
CA PRO A 224 -35.75 13.48 -42.14
C PRO A 224 -34.41 13.03 -41.52
N VAL A 225 -33.42 12.67 -42.34
CA VAL A 225 -32.07 12.29 -41.87
C VAL A 225 -31.35 13.52 -41.31
N HIS A 226 -31.46 14.67 -41.98
CA HIS A 226 -30.87 15.92 -41.49
C HIS A 226 -31.52 16.36 -40.18
N ASP A 227 -32.85 16.24 -40.05
CA ASP A 227 -33.54 16.57 -38.81
C ASP A 227 -33.10 15.67 -37.64
N LEU A 228 -32.84 14.38 -37.89
CA LEU A 228 -32.32 13.45 -36.87
C LEU A 228 -30.90 13.85 -36.42
N ILE A 229 -30.04 14.21 -37.37
CA ILE A 229 -28.67 14.67 -37.09
C ILE A 229 -28.68 15.97 -36.30
N VAL A 230 -29.50 16.94 -36.70
CA VAL A 230 -29.67 18.21 -35.98
C VAL A 230 -30.14 17.96 -34.55
N ARG A 231 -31.14 17.10 -34.33
CA ARG A 231 -31.59 16.76 -32.97
C ARG A 231 -30.50 16.09 -32.13
N ALA A 232 -29.73 15.17 -32.72
CA ALA A 232 -28.60 14.53 -32.06
C ALA A 232 -27.52 15.55 -31.67
N ALA A 233 -27.15 16.45 -32.59
CA ALA A 233 -26.18 17.50 -32.33
C ALA A 233 -26.65 18.49 -31.25
N LEU A 234 -27.92 18.88 -31.23
CA LEU A 234 -28.48 19.73 -30.17
C LEU A 234 -28.51 19.04 -28.80
N ALA A 235 -28.74 17.73 -28.77
CA ALA A 235 -28.68 16.94 -27.55
C ALA A 235 -27.23 16.83 -27.03
N ASP A 236 -26.26 16.65 -27.93
CA ASP A 236 -24.83 16.53 -27.64
C ASP A 236 -24.13 17.85 -27.31
N ALA A 237 -24.66 18.99 -27.76
CA ALA A 237 -24.07 20.31 -27.49
C ALA A 237 -24.07 20.65 -25.99
N ASP A 238 -22.96 21.15 -25.46
CA ASP A 238 -22.86 21.64 -24.08
C ASP A 238 -23.41 23.06 -23.93
N CYS A 239 -23.27 23.86 -24.99
CA CYS A 239 -23.82 25.21 -25.07
C CYS A 239 -24.30 25.55 -26.49
N PHE A 240 -25.10 26.61 -26.59
CA PHE A 240 -25.57 27.15 -27.86
C PHE A 240 -24.91 28.49 -28.15
N MET A 241 -24.62 28.76 -29.42
CA MET A 241 -24.21 30.08 -29.88
C MET A 241 -25.27 30.63 -30.81
N TYR A 242 -25.97 31.68 -30.37
CA TYR A 242 -26.95 32.36 -31.20
C TYR A 242 -26.29 33.49 -32.01
N VAL A 243 -26.34 33.39 -33.33
CA VAL A 243 -25.68 34.31 -34.26
C VAL A 243 -26.71 35.18 -34.97
N SER A 244 -26.59 36.49 -34.76
CA SER A 244 -27.36 37.55 -35.44
C SER A 244 -26.44 38.46 -36.26
N HIS A 245 -27.00 39.21 -37.21
CA HIS A 245 -26.24 40.08 -38.11
C HIS A 245 -26.38 41.55 -37.71
N ALA A 246 -25.28 42.33 -37.68
CA ALA A 246 -25.26 43.70 -37.16
C ALA A 246 -26.19 44.68 -37.90
N SER A 247 -26.34 44.53 -39.21
CA SER A 247 -27.20 45.38 -40.05
C SER A 247 -28.66 44.94 -40.14
N ARG A 248 -29.05 43.85 -39.46
CA ARG A 248 -30.43 43.33 -39.51
C ARG A 248 -31.11 43.46 -38.15
N THR A 249 -32.38 43.83 -38.16
CA THR A 249 -33.24 43.73 -36.99
C THR A 249 -33.72 42.29 -36.82
N LEU A 250 -33.86 41.84 -35.57
CA LEU A 250 -34.42 40.52 -35.26
C LEU A 250 -35.86 40.43 -35.79
N SER A 251 -36.11 39.46 -36.67
CA SER A 251 -37.44 39.14 -37.19
C SER A 251 -38.29 38.34 -36.19
N GLU A 252 -39.61 38.30 -36.37
CA GLU A 252 -40.52 37.46 -35.55
C GLU A 252 -40.08 35.98 -35.47
N ARG A 253 -39.53 35.43 -36.57
CA ARG A 253 -39.00 34.05 -36.58
C ARG A 253 -37.78 33.90 -35.68
N GLU A 254 -36.89 34.88 -35.69
CA GLU A 254 -35.72 34.92 -34.81
C GLU A 254 -36.14 35.09 -33.35
N LEU A 255 -37.10 35.98 -33.06
CA LEU A 255 -37.64 36.13 -31.70
C LEU A 255 -38.28 34.85 -31.18
N SER A 256 -39.00 34.12 -32.05
CA SER A 256 -39.54 32.79 -31.74
C SER A 256 -38.43 31.77 -31.41
N LEU A 257 -37.37 31.72 -32.21
CA LEU A 257 -36.21 30.86 -31.94
C LEU A 257 -35.54 31.20 -30.60
N ILE A 258 -35.40 32.48 -30.26
CA ILE A 258 -34.86 32.93 -28.96
C ILE A 258 -35.75 32.44 -27.81
N ARG A 259 -37.09 32.48 -27.96
CA ARG A 259 -38.02 31.95 -26.95
C ARG A 259 -37.88 30.43 -26.79
N THR A 260 -37.79 29.68 -27.90
CA THR A 260 -37.52 28.24 -27.86
C THR A 260 -36.20 27.92 -27.15
N LEU A 261 -35.17 28.73 -27.38
CA LEU A 261 -33.89 28.56 -26.68
C LEU A 261 -34.02 28.81 -25.18
N TYR A 262 -34.85 29.76 -24.75
CA TYR A 262 -35.12 30.00 -23.35
C TYR A 262 -35.85 28.83 -22.69
N GLU A 263 -36.88 28.30 -23.34
CA GLU A 263 -37.59 27.10 -22.88
C GLU A 263 -36.63 25.91 -22.76
N HIS A 264 -35.76 25.72 -23.75
CA HIS A 264 -34.75 24.66 -23.71
C HIS A 264 -33.73 24.88 -22.59
N TYR A 265 -33.27 26.12 -22.38
CA TYR A 265 -32.39 26.49 -21.28
C TYR A 265 -33.02 26.19 -19.91
N GLN A 266 -34.30 26.50 -19.72
CA GLN A 266 -35.00 26.20 -18.46
C GLN A 266 -35.06 24.70 -18.16
N LEU A 267 -35.06 23.85 -19.20
CA LEU A 267 -35.10 22.40 -19.06
C LEU A 267 -33.70 21.77 -18.91
N SER A 268 -32.72 22.23 -19.69
CA SER A 268 -31.40 21.59 -19.80
C SER A 268 -30.29 22.30 -19.00
N GLY A 269 -30.47 23.58 -18.68
CA GLY A 269 -29.45 24.43 -18.08
C GLY A 269 -28.30 24.81 -19.02
N LYS A 270 -28.33 24.42 -20.31
CA LYS A 270 -27.27 24.69 -21.29
C LYS A 270 -27.18 26.17 -21.61
N ARG A 271 -26.00 26.77 -21.42
CA ARG A 271 -25.76 28.21 -21.63
C ARG A 271 -25.95 28.62 -23.09
N VAL A 272 -26.28 29.89 -23.30
CA VAL A 272 -26.34 30.51 -24.63
C VAL A 272 -25.36 31.66 -24.72
N VAL A 273 -24.48 31.63 -25.72
CA VAL A 273 -23.59 32.72 -26.10
C VAL A 273 -24.26 33.53 -27.20
N TRP A 274 -24.51 34.80 -26.94
CA TRP A 274 -25.21 35.70 -27.86
C TRP A 274 -24.19 36.46 -28.70
N VAL A 275 -24.29 36.37 -30.03
CA VAL A 275 -23.31 36.97 -30.95
C VAL A 275 -23.99 37.86 -31.99
N VAL A 276 -23.42 39.05 -32.20
CA VAL A 276 -23.72 39.94 -33.34
C VAL A 276 -22.50 39.91 -34.25
N THR A 277 -22.61 39.26 -35.40
CA THR A 277 -21.53 39.21 -36.40
C THR A 277 -21.68 40.31 -37.45
N ALA A 278 -20.68 40.44 -38.33
CA ALA A 278 -20.62 41.39 -39.44
C ALA A 278 -20.66 42.87 -38.98
N ILE A 279 -20.03 43.19 -37.85
CA ILE A 279 -19.95 44.59 -37.38
C ILE A 279 -19.14 45.48 -38.32
N ASP A 280 -18.24 44.90 -39.10
CA ASP A 280 -17.50 45.58 -40.16
C ASP A 280 -18.43 46.23 -41.19
N SER A 281 -19.54 45.56 -41.52
CA SER A 281 -20.55 46.05 -42.45
C SER A 281 -21.48 47.13 -41.87
N ALA A 282 -21.45 47.32 -40.54
CA ALA A 282 -22.24 48.30 -39.80
C ALA A 282 -21.34 49.27 -39.01
N SER A 283 -20.17 49.61 -39.58
CA SER A 283 -19.18 50.51 -38.97
C SER A 283 -19.41 51.99 -39.29
N ASN A 284 -20.44 52.32 -40.08
CA ASN A 284 -20.81 53.70 -40.33
C ASN A 284 -21.18 54.40 -39.01
N LEU A 285 -20.81 55.67 -38.91
CA LEU A 285 -21.10 56.49 -37.74
C LEU A 285 -22.54 57.01 -37.81
N ASP A 286 -23.26 56.88 -36.71
CA ASP A 286 -24.59 57.45 -36.53
C ASP A 286 -24.53 58.96 -36.17
N LEU A 287 -25.67 59.54 -35.80
CA LEU A 287 -25.78 60.95 -35.41
C LEU A 287 -25.03 61.30 -34.10
N HIS A 288 -24.53 60.31 -33.37
CA HIS A 288 -23.79 60.45 -32.11
C HIS A 288 -22.30 60.11 -32.28
N ASP A 289 -21.81 60.01 -33.52
CA ASP A 289 -20.45 59.58 -33.85
C ASP A 289 -20.12 58.17 -33.32
N GLU A 290 -21.14 57.31 -33.16
CA GLU A 290 -20.98 55.93 -32.75
C GLU A 290 -21.24 54.96 -33.92
N PRO A 291 -20.50 53.84 -34.02
CA PRO A 291 -20.82 52.81 -35.01
C PRO A 291 -22.24 52.27 -34.85
N GLU A 292 -22.98 52.17 -35.96
CA GLU A 292 -24.38 51.69 -35.99
C GLU A 292 -24.58 50.34 -35.27
N TRP A 293 -23.59 49.44 -35.33
CA TRP A 293 -23.67 48.14 -34.66
C TRP A 293 -23.87 48.26 -33.14
N LYS A 294 -23.39 49.33 -32.49
CA LYS A 294 -23.57 49.55 -31.04
C LYS A 294 -25.05 49.67 -30.68
N ALA A 295 -25.82 50.42 -31.47
CA ALA A 295 -27.25 50.56 -31.29
C ALA A 295 -27.98 49.22 -31.47
N THR A 296 -27.56 48.40 -32.45
CA THR A 296 -28.10 47.04 -32.63
C THR A 296 -27.81 46.15 -31.43
N VAL A 297 -26.57 46.13 -30.91
CA VAL A 297 -26.20 45.35 -29.71
C VAL A 297 -27.01 45.79 -28.50
N ALA A 298 -27.12 47.10 -28.27
CA ALA A 298 -27.87 47.66 -27.14
C ALA A 298 -29.36 47.29 -27.21
N ARG A 299 -29.98 47.43 -28.38
CA ARG A 299 -31.39 47.06 -28.61
C ARG A 299 -31.62 45.57 -28.39
N ASN A 300 -30.80 44.71 -29.00
CA ASN A 300 -30.95 43.25 -28.88
C ASN A 300 -30.72 42.78 -27.44
N THR A 301 -29.74 43.36 -26.73
CA THR A 301 -29.45 43.04 -25.33
C THR A 301 -30.56 43.54 -24.39
N SER A 302 -31.13 44.71 -24.67
CA SER A 302 -32.28 45.23 -23.90
C SER A 302 -33.50 44.34 -24.06
N TYR A 303 -33.78 43.88 -25.29
CA TYR A 303 -34.83 42.89 -25.55
C TYR A 303 -34.65 41.64 -24.68
N LEU A 304 -33.44 41.08 -24.58
CA LEU A 304 -33.19 39.92 -23.73
C LEU A 304 -33.51 40.19 -22.26
N LYS A 305 -33.05 41.33 -21.72
CA LYS A 305 -33.24 41.72 -20.32
C LYS A 305 -34.70 42.00 -19.97
N GLU A 306 -35.47 42.56 -20.89
CA GLU A 306 -36.87 42.92 -20.70
C GLU A 306 -37.82 41.72 -20.81
N ASN A 307 -37.48 40.73 -21.65
CA ASN A 307 -38.39 39.64 -21.98
C ASN A 307 -38.06 38.30 -21.29
N PHE A 308 -36.84 38.12 -20.79
CA PHE A 308 -36.41 36.89 -20.10
C PHE A 308 -36.04 37.21 -18.65
N THR A 309 -37.01 37.05 -17.76
CA THR A 309 -36.90 37.39 -16.34
C THR A 309 -37.18 36.17 -15.46
N LEU A 310 -36.56 36.15 -14.29
CA LEU A 310 -36.84 35.20 -13.23
C LEU A 310 -38.22 35.49 -12.61
N SER A 311 -38.70 34.59 -11.76
CA SER A 311 -39.98 34.74 -11.06
C SER A 311 -40.09 36.00 -10.18
N ASP A 312 -38.96 36.62 -9.83
CA ASP A 312 -38.88 37.88 -9.07
C ASP A 312 -38.84 39.14 -9.97
N GLY A 313 -38.97 38.97 -11.29
CA GLY A 313 -38.96 40.06 -12.27
C GLY A 313 -37.58 40.60 -12.64
N ARG A 314 -36.49 40.06 -12.08
CA ARG A 314 -35.12 40.44 -12.50
C ARG A 314 -34.70 39.69 -13.77
N PRO A 315 -33.83 40.28 -14.62
CA PRO A 315 -33.31 39.60 -15.80
C PRO A 315 -32.63 38.27 -15.43
N ASP A 316 -32.87 37.23 -16.23
CA ASP A 316 -32.22 35.93 -16.09
C ASP A 316 -30.77 36.00 -16.60
N LEU A 317 -29.88 36.53 -15.78
CA LEU A 317 -28.47 36.70 -16.15
C LEU A 317 -27.77 35.37 -16.47
N ALA A 318 -28.31 34.25 -16.02
CA ALA A 318 -27.72 32.95 -16.32
C ALA A 318 -28.01 32.49 -17.76
N PHE A 319 -29.17 32.87 -18.32
CA PHE A 319 -29.48 32.72 -19.74
C PHE A 319 -28.85 33.81 -20.62
N ILE A 320 -28.89 35.05 -20.14
CA ILE A 320 -28.50 36.24 -20.93
C ILE A 320 -26.98 36.41 -20.99
N GLY A 321 -26.26 36.03 -19.94
CA GLY A 321 -24.83 36.32 -19.80
C GLY A 321 -24.55 37.82 -19.84
N GLU A 322 -23.50 38.22 -20.57
CA GLU A 322 -23.16 39.63 -20.79
C GLU A 322 -24.07 40.33 -21.83
N GLY A 323 -24.93 39.58 -22.50
CA GLY A 323 -25.70 40.03 -23.67
C GLY A 323 -24.96 39.74 -24.98
N PHE A 324 -25.34 40.45 -26.04
CA PHE A 324 -24.78 40.20 -27.38
C PHE A 324 -23.34 40.68 -27.50
N ILE A 325 -22.43 39.76 -27.83
CA ILE A 325 -21.02 40.02 -28.11
C ILE A 325 -20.88 40.39 -29.60
N PRO A 326 -20.48 41.62 -29.93
CA PRO A 326 -20.25 42.03 -31.31
C PRO A 326 -18.87 41.55 -31.80
N VAL A 327 -18.83 40.99 -33.00
CA VAL A 327 -17.63 40.43 -33.61
C VAL A 327 -17.59 40.62 -35.13
N SER A 328 -16.39 40.56 -35.71
CA SER A 328 -16.17 40.56 -37.16
C SER A 328 -15.03 39.61 -37.54
N PRO A 329 -15.35 38.39 -38.04
CA PRO A 329 -14.36 37.49 -38.64
C PRO A 329 -13.63 38.12 -39.84
N ALA A 330 -14.32 39.00 -40.61
CA ALA A 330 -13.75 39.65 -41.79
C ALA A 330 -12.57 40.57 -41.44
N LEU A 331 -12.73 41.42 -40.42
CA LEU A 331 -11.65 42.27 -39.90
C LEU A 331 -10.47 41.44 -39.36
N GLU A 332 -10.72 40.29 -38.75
CA GLU A 332 -9.65 39.41 -38.28
C GLU A 332 -8.87 38.78 -39.45
N ALA A 333 -9.54 38.26 -40.47
CA ALA A 333 -8.89 37.75 -41.67
C ALA A 333 -8.12 38.86 -42.42
N ARG A 334 -8.65 40.09 -42.45
CA ARG A 334 -7.91 41.26 -42.96
C ARG A 334 -6.67 41.57 -42.13
N ALA A 335 -6.77 41.48 -40.80
CA ALA A 335 -5.63 41.69 -39.93
C ALA A 335 -4.52 40.66 -40.20
N ALA A 336 -4.88 39.38 -40.38
CA ALA A 336 -3.93 38.32 -40.72
C ALA A 336 -3.24 38.56 -42.08
N LYS A 337 -4.00 38.97 -43.10
CA LYS A 337 -3.42 39.34 -44.41
C LYS A 337 -2.48 40.54 -44.30
N LEU A 338 -2.89 41.60 -43.60
CA LEU A 338 -2.05 42.79 -43.38
C LEU A 338 -0.77 42.46 -42.60
N GLU A 339 -0.83 41.51 -41.66
CA GLU A 339 0.34 41.04 -40.93
C GLU A 339 1.30 40.26 -41.85
N ALA A 340 0.76 39.42 -42.75
CA ALA A 340 1.55 38.76 -43.79
C ALA A 340 2.19 39.75 -44.79
N ASP A 341 1.52 40.89 -45.04
CA ASP A 341 2.02 42.00 -45.88
C ASP A 341 2.95 42.97 -45.09
N GLU A 342 3.39 42.60 -43.88
CA GLU A 342 4.26 43.40 -42.99
C GLU A 342 3.67 44.76 -42.54
N ALA A 343 2.34 44.95 -42.64
CA ALA A 343 1.61 46.15 -42.24
C ALA A 343 1.09 46.07 -40.78
N GLU A 344 2.00 46.04 -39.81
CA GLU A 344 1.67 45.75 -38.39
C GLU A 344 0.66 46.71 -37.73
N ALA A 345 0.76 48.02 -37.96
CA ALA A 345 -0.11 49.00 -37.28
C ALA A 345 -1.57 48.90 -37.76
N PRO A 346 -1.86 48.87 -39.08
CA PRO A 346 -3.17 48.50 -39.59
C PRO A 346 -3.67 47.12 -39.12
N ALA A 347 -2.81 46.10 -39.12
CA ALA A 347 -3.17 44.76 -38.65
C ALA A 347 -3.63 44.77 -37.19
N ARG A 348 -2.86 45.41 -36.29
CA ARG A 348 -3.22 45.56 -34.87
C ARG A 348 -4.55 46.26 -34.67
N ARG A 349 -4.84 47.31 -35.47
CA ARG A 349 -6.12 48.02 -35.41
C ARG A 349 -7.28 47.12 -35.84
N CYS A 350 -7.17 46.42 -36.97
CA CYS A 350 -8.20 45.51 -37.44
C CYS A 350 -8.45 44.35 -36.45
N ARG A 351 -7.40 43.81 -35.83
CA ARG A 351 -7.52 42.77 -34.79
C ARG A 351 -8.26 43.29 -33.56
N ALA A 352 -7.93 44.50 -33.08
CA ALA A 352 -8.64 45.10 -31.95
C ALA A 352 -10.12 45.41 -32.27
N GLU A 353 -10.42 45.88 -33.48
CA GLU A 353 -11.78 46.19 -33.93
C GLU A 353 -12.61 44.93 -34.24
N SER A 354 -11.97 43.78 -34.53
CA SER A 354 -12.66 42.51 -34.82
C SER A 354 -13.42 41.95 -33.62
N ARG A 355 -12.89 42.17 -32.41
CA ARG A 355 -13.42 41.65 -31.12
C ARG A 355 -13.55 40.11 -31.06
N MET A 356 -12.93 39.38 -31.97
CA MET A 356 -12.97 37.92 -31.99
C MET A 356 -12.33 37.31 -30.74
N ASP A 357 -11.25 37.91 -30.22
CA ASP A 357 -10.62 37.52 -28.94
C ASP A 357 -11.61 37.58 -27.77
N THR A 358 -12.53 38.55 -27.75
CA THR A 358 -13.56 38.65 -26.70
C THR A 358 -14.51 37.46 -26.74
N LEU A 359 -14.90 37.01 -27.93
CA LEU A 359 -15.76 35.83 -28.09
C LEU A 359 -15.01 34.54 -27.74
N ARG A 360 -13.73 34.41 -28.12
CA ARG A 360 -12.92 33.26 -27.72
C ARG A 360 -12.75 33.20 -26.21
N GLN A 361 -12.45 34.31 -25.54
CA GLN A 361 -12.37 34.38 -24.09
C GLN A 361 -13.67 33.95 -23.40
N ALA A 362 -14.84 34.34 -23.93
CA ALA A 362 -16.13 33.92 -23.37
C ALA A 362 -16.35 32.40 -23.46
N ILE A 363 -15.88 31.77 -24.55
CA ILE A 363 -15.95 30.31 -24.72
C ILE A 363 -14.90 29.61 -23.82
N GLU A 364 -13.68 30.15 -23.74
CA GLU A 364 -12.63 29.66 -22.84
C GLU A 364 -13.05 29.72 -21.37
N ASP A 365 -13.77 30.78 -20.97
CA ASP A 365 -14.29 30.91 -19.62
C ASP A 365 -15.35 29.83 -19.32
N LEU A 366 -16.21 29.49 -20.30
CA LEU A 366 -17.16 28.37 -20.19
C LEU A 366 -16.43 27.02 -20.09
N ILE A 367 -15.38 26.83 -20.89
CA ILE A 367 -14.53 25.63 -20.82
C ILE A 367 -13.88 25.53 -19.44
N ARG A 368 -13.28 26.62 -18.94
CA ARG A 368 -12.55 26.64 -17.68
C ARG A 368 -13.44 26.37 -16.48
N THR A 369 -14.68 26.89 -16.49
CA THR A 369 -15.55 26.89 -15.30
C THR A 369 -16.62 25.81 -15.30
N GLU A 370 -17.02 25.29 -16.46
CA GLU A 370 -18.16 24.36 -16.56
C GLU A 370 -17.80 23.07 -17.32
N THR A 371 -17.47 23.14 -18.61
CA THR A 371 -17.42 21.94 -19.46
C THR A 371 -16.09 21.19 -19.40
N GLY A 372 -14.97 21.91 -19.29
CA GLY A 372 -13.62 21.35 -19.20
C GLY A 372 -13.44 20.39 -18.02
N PRO A 373 -13.69 20.82 -16.76
CA PRO A 373 -13.60 19.95 -15.60
C PRO A 373 -14.50 18.72 -15.70
N ARG A 374 -15.74 18.88 -16.22
CA ARG A 374 -16.68 17.76 -16.42
C ARG A 374 -16.17 16.75 -17.45
N HIS A 375 -15.63 17.23 -18.56
CA HIS A 375 -15.05 16.37 -19.60
C HIS A 375 -13.85 15.60 -19.09
N ILE A 376 -12.91 16.28 -18.42
CA ILE A 376 -11.73 15.66 -17.79
C ILE A 376 -12.18 14.59 -16.79
N ALA A 377 -13.11 14.92 -15.90
CA ALA A 377 -13.64 13.98 -14.91
C ALA A 377 -14.32 12.77 -15.57
N ALA A 378 -15.08 12.97 -16.65
CA ALA A 378 -15.73 11.89 -17.38
C ALA A 378 -14.71 10.95 -18.05
N VAL A 379 -13.66 11.49 -18.66
CA VAL A 379 -12.56 10.70 -19.23
C VAL A 379 -11.81 9.94 -18.14
N ALA A 380 -11.47 10.60 -17.04
CA ALA A 380 -10.76 10.00 -15.92
C ALA A 380 -11.57 8.84 -15.30
N ALA A 381 -12.87 9.03 -15.10
CA ALA A 381 -13.78 8.00 -14.59
C ALA A 381 -13.84 6.78 -15.51
N GLU A 382 -13.94 6.99 -16.82
CA GLU A 382 -13.99 5.91 -17.79
C GLU A 382 -12.67 5.11 -17.84
N ALA A 383 -11.53 5.80 -17.80
CA ALA A 383 -10.22 5.16 -17.71
C ALA A 383 -10.09 4.33 -16.43
N ARG A 384 -10.52 4.89 -15.28
CA ARG A 384 -10.48 4.19 -13.99
C ARG A 384 -11.32 2.92 -13.99
N VAL A 385 -12.50 2.93 -14.63
CA VAL A 385 -13.35 1.74 -14.78
C VAL A 385 -12.61 0.60 -15.49
N ARG A 386 -11.66 0.91 -16.39
CA ARG A 386 -10.81 -0.11 -17.04
C ARG A 386 -9.69 -0.61 -16.13
N LEU A 387 -9.06 0.27 -15.36
CA LEU A 387 -7.89 -0.08 -14.53
C LEU A 387 -8.25 -0.82 -13.24
N VAL A 388 -9.29 -0.38 -12.53
CA VAL A 388 -9.62 -0.89 -11.17
C VAL A 388 -9.84 -2.42 -11.12
N PRO A 389 -10.59 -3.05 -12.03
CA PRO A 389 -10.77 -4.50 -12.01
C PRO A 389 -9.44 -5.26 -12.15
N ARG A 390 -8.52 -4.73 -12.96
CA ARG A 390 -7.21 -5.35 -13.22
C ARG A 390 -6.29 -5.21 -12.01
N LEU A 391 -6.28 -4.02 -11.40
CA LEU A 391 -5.52 -3.76 -10.17
C LEU A 391 -5.97 -4.68 -9.02
N ARG A 392 -7.28 -4.84 -8.82
CA ARG A 392 -7.82 -5.72 -7.76
C ARG A 392 -7.37 -7.17 -7.91
N LEU A 393 -7.31 -7.68 -9.15
CA LEU A 393 -6.84 -9.04 -9.40
C LEU A 393 -5.35 -9.20 -9.09
N ILE A 394 -4.52 -8.20 -9.43
CA ILE A 394 -3.10 -8.19 -9.04
C ILE A 394 -2.97 -8.12 -7.52
N GLU A 395 -3.75 -7.27 -6.85
CA GLU A 395 -3.79 -7.14 -5.39
C GLU A 395 -4.18 -8.46 -4.71
N ASP A 396 -5.26 -9.10 -5.17
CA ASP A 396 -5.74 -10.37 -4.62
C ASP A 396 -4.70 -11.48 -4.81
N ARG A 397 -4.02 -11.52 -5.96
CA ARG A 397 -2.94 -12.48 -6.23
C ARG A 397 -1.72 -12.22 -5.34
N LEU A 398 -1.25 -10.97 -5.28
CA LEU A 398 -0.14 -10.56 -4.43
C LEU A 398 -0.41 -10.90 -2.95
N ARG A 399 -1.63 -10.64 -2.45
CA ARG A 399 -2.05 -11.00 -1.09
C ARG A 399 -2.01 -12.51 -0.86
N THR A 400 -2.44 -13.30 -1.85
CA THR A 400 -2.45 -14.77 -1.75
C THR A 400 -1.03 -15.32 -1.64
N GLU A 401 -0.12 -14.85 -2.48
CA GLU A 401 1.28 -15.32 -2.49
C GLU A 401 2.05 -14.88 -1.24
N ARG A 402 1.78 -13.66 -0.74
CA ARG A 402 2.40 -13.14 0.49
C ARG A 402 2.05 -13.93 1.73
N LEU A 403 0.80 -14.38 1.85
CA LEU A 403 0.30 -15.03 3.07
C LEU A 403 1.13 -16.27 3.44
N GLU A 404 1.61 -17.03 2.45
CA GLU A 404 2.42 -18.23 2.68
C GLU A 404 3.90 -17.92 2.96
N ILE A 405 4.47 -16.90 2.32
CA ILE A 405 5.89 -16.54 2.47
C ILE A 405 6.12 -15.73 3.75
N ASP A 406 5.28 -14.76 4.04
CA ASP A 406 5.45 -13.87 5.20
C ASP A 406 5.31 -14.67 6.51
N GLY A 407 4.38 -15.62 6.57
CA GLY A 407 4.25 -16.53 7.71
C GLY A 407 5.50 -17.40 7.94
N LEU A 408 6.18 -17.85 6.88
CA LEU A 408 7.43 -18.61 7.00
C LEU A 408 8.60 -17.72 7.44
N LYS A 409 8.66 -16.47 6.96
CA LYS A 409 9.68 -15.49 7.37
C LYS A 409 9.52 -15.11 8.86
N GLU A 410 8.30 -14.85 9.31
CA GLU A 410 8.01 -14.55 10.73
C GLU A 410 8.39 -15.72 11.65
N LEU A 411 8.08 -16.95 11.26
CA LEU A 411 8.49 -18.14 12.01
C LEU A 411 10.01 -18.26 12.11
N LEU A 412 10.72 -18.03 11.00
CA LEU A 412 12.18 -18.10 10.95
C LEU A 412 12.83 -17.06 11.87
N ASP A 413 12.38 -15.80 11.80
CA ASP A 413 12.86 -14.72 12.66
C ASP A 413 12.55 -15.00 14.14
N GLY A 414 11.36 -15.50 14.44
CA GLY A 414 10.94 -15.88 15.79
C GLY A 414 11.81 -16.99 16.39
N HIS A 415 12.12 -18.03 15.63
CA HIS A 415 13.00 -19.12 16.08
C HIS A 415 14.46 -18.68 16.20
N GLN A 416 14.96 -17.84 15.31
CA GLN A 416 16.31 -17.29 15.37
C GLN A 416 16.53 -16.49 16.66
N ARG A 417 15.61 -15.58 17.00
CA ARG A 417 15.70 -14.80 18.25
C ARG A 417 15.70 -15.68 19.51
N ARG A 418 14.93 -16.79 19.51
CA ARG A 418 14.89 -17.72 20.65
C ARG A 418 16.19 -18.52 20.81
N LEU A 419 16.81 -18.94 19.71
CA LEU A 419 18.11 -19.61 19.74
C LEU A 419 19.20 -18.67 20.28
N GLU A 420 19.23 -17.42 19.82
CA GLU A 420 20.19 -16.41 20.29
C GLU A 420 20.03 -16.11 21.79
N LEU A 421 18.79 -16.10 22.29
CA LEU A 421 18.51 -15.94 23.72
C LEU A 421 19.03 -17.15 24.52
N LEU A 422 18.73 -18.37 24.07
CA LEU A 422 19.13 -19.60 24.75
C LEU A 422 20.66 -19.76 24.80
N ASP A 423 21.36 -19.47 23.70
CA ASP A 423 22.82 -19.48 23.63
C ASP A 423 23.49 -18.48 24.59
N ARG A 424 22.86 -17.32 24.80
CA ARG A 424 23.36 -16.28 25.70
C ARG A 424 23.16 -16.63 27.16
N VAL A 425 22.00 -17.19 27.50
CA VAL A 425 21.54 -17.36 28.88
C VAL A 425 22.07 -18.64 29.54
N LEU A 426 22.27 -19.71 28.75
CA LEU A 426 22.65 -21.03 29.28
C LEU A 426 23.90 -21.03 30.18
N PRO A 427 25.03 -20.38 29.80
CA PRO A 427 26.22 -20.35 30.65
C PRO A 427 25.98 -19.63 31.98
N GLU A 428 25.26 -18.51 31.94
CA GLU A 428 24.96 -17.70 33.13
C GLU A 428 24.03 -18.45 34.09
N LEU A 429 23.00 -19.12 33.55
CA LEU A 429 22.06 -19.94 34.32
C LEU A 429 22.81 -21.05 35.08
N ARG A 430 23.68 -21.80 34.40
CA ARG A 430 24.44 -22.90 35.02
C ARG A 430 25.31 -22.39 36.17
N GLU A 431 26.05 -21.31 35.94
CA GLU A 431 26.93 -20.71 36.96
C GLU A 431 26.15 -20.23 38.20
N GLN A 432 24.98 -19.61 38.00
CA GLN A 432 24.13 -19.18 39.11
C GLN A 432 23.59 -20.36 39.92
N LEU A 433 23.16 -21.45 39.26
CA LEU A 433 22.66 -22.65 39.93
C LEU A 433 23.76 -23.39 40.70
N GLU A 434 24.96 -23.50 40.15
CA GLU A 434 26.12 -24.08 40.84
C GLU A 434 26.48 -23.29 42.11
N ARG A 435 26.46 -21.95 42.04
CA ARG A 435 26.65 -21.08 43.22
C ARG A 435 25.58 -21.27 44.28
N LYS A 436 24.30 -21.35 43.89
CA LYS A 436 23.18 -21.60 44.81
C LYS A 436 23.31 -22.98 45.46
N LEU A 437 23.66 -24.01 44.69
CA LEU A 437 23.89 -25.36 45.20
C LEU A 437 25.00 -25.40 46.25
N GLN A 438 26.15 -24.79 45.98
CA GLN A 438 27.27 -24.74 46.92
C GLN A 438 26.87 -24.08 48.26
N ALA A 439 26.10 -22.98 48.20
CA ALA A 439 25.59 -22.32 49.39
C ALA A 439 24.63 -23.22 50.20
N ARG A 440 23.78 -24.01 49.53
CA ARG A 440 22.82 -24.95 50.14
C ARG A 440 23.53 -26.14 50.80
N VAL A 441 24.51 -26.74 50.11
CA VAL A 441 25.38 -27.80 50.68
C VAL A 441 26.11 -27.27 51.92
N GLY A 442 26.66 -26.05 51.84
CA GLY A 442 27.31 -25.42 52.98
C GLY A 442 26.41 -25.28 54.20
N ARG A 443 25.11 -24.99 54.03
CA ARG A 443 24.14 -24.94 55.14
C ARG A 443 23.87 -26.31 55.75
N ALA A 444 23.74 -27.35 54.94
CA ALA A 444 23.51 -28.71 55.40
C ALA A 444 24.72 -29.31 56.15
N VAL A 445 25.93 -28.83 55.84
CA VAL A 445 27.18 -29.26 56.47
C VAL A 445 27.47 -28.56 57.81
N ARG A 446 26.92 -27.36 58.07
CA ARG A 446 27.16 -26.60 59.31
C ARG A 446 27.02 -27.39 60.62
N PRO A 447 26.02 -28.28 60.81
CA PRO A 447 25.87 -29.02 62.06
C PRO A 447 27.06 -29.93 62.38
N PHE A 448 27.84 -30.36 61.37
CA PHE A 448 29.01 -31.24 61.58
C PHE A 448 30.07 -30.62 62.50
N GLY A 449 30.12 -29.29 62.62
CA GLY A 449 30.97 -28.61 63.61
C GLY A 449 30.67 -28.97 65.07
N ARG A 450 29.52 -29.60 65.34
CA ARG A 450 29.12 -30.09 66.68
C ARG A 450 29.20 -31.61 66.82
N LEU A 451 29.48 -32.34 65.74
CA LEU A 451 29.45 -33.82 65.74
C LEU A 451 30.57 -34.40 66.59
N ALA A 452 31.78 -33.85 66.52
CA ALA A 452 32.90 -34.29 67.36
C ALA A 452 32.55 -34.22 68.86
N ALA A 453 32.07 -33.07 69.33
CA ALA A 453 31.65 -32.90 70.72
C ALA A 453 30.52 -33.85 71.12
N HIS A 454 29.58 -34.14 70.20
CA HIS A 454 28.49 -35.08 70.44
C HIS A 454 28.97 -36.54 70.56
N LEU A 455 29.90 -36.96 69.70
CA LEU A 455 30.51 -38.29 69.75
C LEU A 455 31.38 -38.45 71.00
N HIS A 456 32.19 -37.45 71.35
CA HIS A 456 32.97 -37.44 72.59
C HIS A 456 32.07 -37.55 73.84
N GLY A 457 31.02 -36.73 73.93
CA GLY A 457 30.08 -36.76 75.06
C GLY A 457 29.36 -38.10 75.23
N SER A 458 29.19 -38.87 74.15
CA SER A 458 28.47 -40.15 74.17
C SER A 458 29.39 -41.37 74.31
N LEU A 459 30.64 -41.28 73.84
CA LEU A 459 31.54 -42.43 73.69
C LEU A 459 32.76 -42.39 74.62
N ASP A 460 33.23 -41.22 75.06
CA ASP A 460 34.49 -41.12 75.83
C ASP A 460 34.45 -41.93 77.13
N SER A 461 33.35 -41.86 77.89
CA SER A 461 33.18 -42.62 79.13
C SER A 461 33.12 -44.13 78.86
N THR A 462 32.42 -44.53 77.80
CA THR A 462 32.30 -45.92 77.34
C THR A 462 33.65 -46.48 76.88
N ILE A 463 34.43 -45.71 76.10
CA ILE A 463 35.76 -46.09 75.63
C ILE A 463 36.73 -46.26 76.82
N ARG A 464 36.73 -45.31 77.77
CA ARG A 464 37.61 -45.35 78.96
C ARG A 464 37.31 -46.52 79.91
N GLN A 465 36.06 -46.96 79.99
CA GLN A 465 35.64 -48.09 80.84
C GLN A 465 35.76 -49.47 80.15
N THR A 466 36.08 -49.49 78.86
CA THR A 466 36.08 -50.71 78.05
C THR A 466 37.50 -51.15 77.70
N ASP A 467 37.76 -52.45 77.82
CA ASP A 467 38.99 -53.08 77.37
C ASP A 467 39.02 -53.17 75.83
N VAL A 468 39.46 -52.09 75.19
CA VAL A 468 39.55 -51.93 73.73
C VAL A 468 40.59 -52.87 73.07
N SER A 469 41.39 -53.58 73.85
CA SER A 469 42.29 -54.63 73.34
C SER A 469 41.52 -55.89 72.90
N LYS A 470 40.28 -56.07 73.39
CA LYS A 470 39.43 -57.22 73.06
C LYS A 470 38.54 -56.92 71.84
N PRO A 471 38.59 -57.74 70.77
CA PRO A 471 37.91 -57.46 69.51
C PRO A 471 36.39 -57.37 69.64
N VAL A 472 35.77 -58.22 70.46
CA VAL A 472 34.32 -58.20 70.71
C VAL A 472 33.87 -56.88 71.35
N LYS A 473 34.68 -56.34 72.28
CA LYS A 473 34.39 -55.09 72.99
C LYS A 473 34.67 -53.85 72.12
N ALA A 474 35.73 -53.88 71.31
CA ALA A 474 36.00 -52.85 70.31
C ALA A 474 34.87 -52.78 69.25
N HIS A 475 34.36 -53.93 68.81
CA HIS A 475 33.22 -53.98 67.90
C HIS A 475 31.96 -53.35 68.52
N GLN A 476 31.71 -53.58 69.81
CA GLN A 476 30.56 -52.99 70.51
C GLN A 476 30.63 -51.45 70.57
N ILE A 477 31.82 -50.89 70.78
CA ILE A 477 32.05 -49.44 70.69
C ILE A 477 31.79 -48.94 69.27
N GLN A 478 32.25 -49.66 68.24
CA GLN A 478 32.04 -49.28 66.85
C GLN A 478 30.56 -49.30 66.45
N VAL A 479 29.81 -50.32 66.89
CA VAL A 479 28.35 -50.39 66.67
C VAL A 479 27.66 -49.21 67.36
N THR A 480 28.05 -48.90 68.59
CA THR A 480 27.51 -47.76 69.34
C THR A 480 27.85 -46.44 68.64
N LYS A 481 29.08 -46.27 68.16
CA LYS A 481 29.54 -45.08 67.41
C LYS A 481 28.76 -44.90 66.12
N THR A 482 28.57 -45.95 65.33
CA THR A 482 27.78 -45.93 64.10
C THR A 482 26.31 -45.64 64.39
N GLN A 483 25.74 -46.20 65.46
CA GLN A 483 24.36 -45.94 65.86
C GLN A 483 24.19 -44.48 66.32
N THR A 484 25.09 -43.97 67.16
CA THR A 484 25.08 -42.56 67.62
C THR A 484 25.24 -41.60 66.44
N LEU A 485 26.16 -41.88 65.52
CA LEU A 485 26.32 -41.09 64.29
C LEU A 485 25.06 -41.11 63.44
N ARG A 486 24.46 -42.27 63.23
CA ARG A 486 23.24 -42.42 62.43
C ARG A 486 22.08 -41.67 63.05
N THR A 487 21.85 -41.85 64.35
CA THR A 487 20.79 -41.13 65.10
C THR A 487 21.01 -39.62 65.06
N TRP A 488 22.27 -39.16 65.09
CA TRP A 488 22.58 -37.73 64.97
C TRP A 488 22.35 -37.18 63.55
N LEU A 489 22.72 -37.94 62.52
CA LEU A 489 22.51 -37.57 61.13
C LEU A 489 21.02 -37.49 60.77
N GLU A 490 20.22 -38.44 61.27
CA GLU A 490 18.78 -38.59 61.02
C GLU A 490 17.91 -37.78 61.99
N ALA A 491 18.50 -37.06 62.96
CA ALA A 491 17.74 -36.24 63.90
C ALA A 491 16.90 -35.16 63.16
N PRO A 492 15.82 -34.64 63.78
CA PRO A 492 15.00 -33.59 63.17
C PRO A 492 15.79 -32.35 62.74
N THR A 493 16.87 -32.01 63.44
CA THR A 493 17.81 -30.92 63.08
C THR A 493 19.16 -31.45 62.58
N GLY A 494 19.22 -32.72 62.18
CA GLY A 494 20.41 -33.40 61.70
C GLY A 494 20.71 -33.04 60.24
N PRO A 495 21.98 -33.18 59.79
CA PRO A 495 22.37 -32.87 58.41
C PRO A 495 21.54 -33.55 57.31
N ALA A 496 21.08 -34.80 57.50
CA ALA A 496 20.33 -35.51 56.46
C ALA A 496 18.93 -34.91 56.24
N THR A 497 18.25 -34.55 57.34
CA THR A 497 16.96 -33.87 57.32
C THR A 497 17.10 -32.47 56.74
N LEU A 498 18.11 -31.71 57.19
CA LEU A 498 18.41 -30.38 56.65
C LEU A 498 18.78 -30.42 55.16
N TRP A 499 19.52 -31.44 54.70
CA TRP A 499 19.81 -31.59 53.27
C TRP A 499 18.55 -31.86 52.46
N THR A 500 17.61 -32.65 52.98
CA THR A 500 16.33 -32.90 52.31
C THR A 500 15.54 -31.58 52.12
N GLU A 501 15.50 -30.74 53.15
CA GLU A 501 14.89 -29.41 53.09
C GLU A 501 15.66 -28.46 52.14
N GLN A 502 16.98 -28.44 52.21
CA GLN A 502 17.80 -27.58 51.34
C GLN A 502 17.76 -28.01 49.88
N LEU A 503 17.62 -29.31 49.60
CA LEU A 503 17.46 -29.84 48.24
C LEU A 503 16.09 -29.46 47.67
N ALA A 504 15.02 -29.54 48.47
CA ALA A 504 13.69 -29.06 48.06
C ALA A 504 13.71 -27.56 47.76
N ALA A 505 14.35 -26.76 48.63
CA ALA A 505 14.54 -25.34 48.39
C ALA A 505 15.42 -25.04 47.17
N PHE A 506 16.44 -25.87 46.90
CA PHE A 506 17.27 -25.75 45.70
C PHE A 506 16.46 -26.03 44.42
N LYS A 507 15.58 -27.04 44.41
CA LYS A 507 14.67 -27.27 43.28
C LYS A 507 13.74 -26.07 43.02
N GLN A 508 13.28 -25.39 44.05
CA GLN A 508 12.54 -24.13 43.92
C GLN A 508 13.41 -23.00 43.38
N ASP A 509 14.65 -22.87 43.87
CA ASP A 509 15.61 -21.90 43.35
C ASP A 509 15.87 -22.13 41.84
N VAL A 510 15.94 -23.39 41.39
CA VAL A 510 16.07 -23.76 39.98
C VAL A 510 14.88 -23.25 39.17
N ALA A 511 13.65 -23.56 39.59
CA ALA A 511 12.44 -23.12 38.91
C ALA A 511 12.36 -21.59 38.79
N GLN A 512 12.61 -20.86 39.88
CA GLN A 512 12.60 -19.39 39.89
C GLN A 512 13.70 -18.79 39.00
N THR A 513 14.87 -19.43 38.92
CA THR A 513 15.96 -18.93 38.08
C THR A 513 15.62 -19.13 36.60
N VAL A 514 15.04 -20.28 36.24
CA VAL A 514 14.52 -20.53 34.88
C VAL A 514 13.42 -19.51 34.52
N GLU A 515 12.47 -19.28 35.42
CA GLU A 515 11.40 -18.30 35.23
C GLU A 515 11.93 -16.87 35.07
N HIS A 516 12.95 -16.48 35.83
CA HIS A 516 13.58 -15.16 35.71
C HIS A 516 14.22 -14.92 34.34
N PHE A 517 14.88 -15.93 33.78
CA PHE A 517 15.60 -15.81 32.52
C PHE A 517 14.70 -15.95 31.28
N PHE A 518 13.61 -16.72 31.36
CA PHE A 518 12.77 -17.05 30.21
C PHE A 518 11.33 -16.50 30.30
N GLY A 519 10.91 -15.97 31.45
CA GLY A 519 9.59 -15.38 31.69
C GLY A 519 8.43 -16.39 31.75
N ASP A 520 7.31 -15.98 32.36
CA ASP A 520 6.09 -16.78 32.62
C ASP A 520 5.38 -17.29 31.34
N LYS A 521 5.77 -16.81 30.15
CA LYS A 521 5.04 -17.04 28.89
C LYS A 521 5.77 -17.85 27.82
N ASP A 522 7.07 -18.11 27.94
CA ASP A 522 7.86 -18.63 26.80
C ASP A 522 8.29 -20.11 26.93
N LEU A 523 8.33 -20.70 28.14
CA LEU A 523 8.69 -22.12 28.32
C LEU A 523 7.51 -23.03 28.69
N THR A 524 6.59 -22.57 29.52
CA THR A 524 5.46 -23.35 30.08
C THR A 524 4.41 -23.76 29.04
N GLY A 525 4.40 -23.13 27.85
CA GLY A 525 3.42 -23.41 26.80
C GLY A 525 3.98 -23.98 25.49
N ARG A 526 5.29 -24.25 25.38
CA ARG A 526 5.93 -24.59 24.09
C ARG A 526 6.95 -25.73 24.09
N LEU A 527 7.21 -26.37 25.23
CA LEU A 527 7.86 -27.67 25.26
C LEU A 527 6.82 -28.75 24.89
N PRO A 528 7.09 -29.65 23.93
CA PRO A 528 6.14 -30.69 23.58
C PRO A 528 5.95 -31.64 24.78
N ASP A 529 4.70 -31.93 25.13
CA ASP A 529 4.25 -32.98 26.07
C ASP A 529 4.93 -33.07 27.45
N SER A 530 5.53 -31.98 27.94
CA SER A 530 6.05 -31.91 29.31
C SER A 530 5.78 -30.53 29.89
N VAL A 531 4.76 -30.44 30.73
CA VAL A 531 4.68 -29.38 31.74
C VAL A 531 6.03 -29.44 32.46
N PHE A 532 6.77 -28.33 32.53
CA PHE A 532 8.02 -28.26 33.27
C PHE A 532 7.69 -28.51 34.75
N ASP A 533 7.62 -29.78 35.13
CA ASP A 533 7.25 -30.21 36.46
C ASP A 533 8.55 -30.22 37.27
N VAL A 534 8.56 -29.46 38.36
CA VAL A 534 9.65 -29.48 39.34
C VAL A 534 9.80 -30.89 39.93
N ASN A 535 8.77 -31.76 39.78
CA ASN A 535 8.82 -33.18 40.05
C ASN A 535 9.42 -34.03 38.91
N ASP A 536 9.47 -33.56 37.66
CA ASP A 536 10.18 -34.21 36.53
C ASP A 536 11.69 -33.90 36.53
N LEU A 537 12.15 -32.95 37.34
CA LEU A 537 13.56 -32.86 37.75
C LEU A 537 14.00 -34.06 38.62
N SER A 538 13.13 -35.06 38.80
CA SER A 538 13.46 -36.36 39.34
C SER A 538 13.98 -37.24 38.22
N LEU A 539 15.28 -37.56 38.29
CA LEU A 539 16.00 -38.63 37.58
C LEU A 539 15.19 -39.39 36.51
N PRO A 540 15.57 -39.34 35.21
CA PRO A 540 14.96 -40.23 34.23
C PRO A 540 15.16 -41.69 34.65
N ALA A 541 14.19 -42.55 34.33
CA ALA A 541 14.17 -43.98 34.63
C ALA A 541 15.23 -44.81 33.86
N ARG A 542 16.48 -44.33 33.78
CA ARG A 542 17.64 -45.09 33.29
C ARG A 542 18.49 -45.57 34.47
N ALA A 543 18.19 -46.80 34.91
CA ALA A 543 19.06 -47.76 35.60
C ALA A 543 20.05 -47.30 36.70
N GLN A 544 19.87 -46.11 37.29
CA GLN A 544 20.62 -45.66 38.46
C GLN A 544 19.64 -45.36 39.57
N ARG A 545 19.74 -46.13 40.66
CA ARG A 545 18.90 -45.98 41.85
C ARG A 545 19.04 -44.54 42.36
N PRO A 546 17.92 -43.81 42.59
CA PRO A 546 17.99 -42.49 43.21
C PRO A 546 18.67 -42.63 44.57
N ALA A 547 19.80 -41.93 44.77
CA ALA A 547 20.40 -41.85 46.08
C ALA A 547 19.43 -41.07 46.99
N THR A 548 18.83 -41.75 47.95
CA THR A 548 17.95 -41.17 48.96
C THR A 548 18.77 -40.50 50.07
N ALA A 549 18.13 -39.70 50.92
CA ALA A 549 18.77 -39.19 52.15
C ALA A 549 19.33 -40.36 53.00
N GLN A 550 18.67 -41.53 52.95
CA GLN A 550 19.16 -42.76 53.57
C GLN A 550 20.46 -43.28 52.92
N ASP A 551 20.65 -43.14 51.60
CA ASP A 551 21.91 -43.51 50.92
C ASP A 551 23.07 -42.58 51.29
N ILE A 552 22.81 -41.30 51.51
CA ILE A 552 23.83 -40.35 52.01
C ILE A 552 24.21 -40.73 53.44
N VAL A 553 23.23 -41.02 54.30
CA VAL A 553 23.46 -41.46 55.68
C VAL A 553 24.20 -42.80 55.71
N GLN A 554 23.87 -43.75 54.82
CA GLN A 554 24.57 -45.03 54.71
C GLN A 554 26.01 -44.87 54.22
N ARG A 555 26.27 -44.00 53.22
CA ARG A 555 27.64 -43.71 52.75
C ARG A 555 28.48 -42.99 53.80
N ALA A 556 27.87 -42.08 54.56
CA ALA A 556 28.51 -41.35 55.64
C ALA A 556 28.81 -42.25 56.86
N SER A 557 27.89 -43.15 57.23
CA SER A 557 28.07 -44.09 58.35
C SER A 557 28.98 -45.27 58.02
N ALA A 558 29.09 -45.69 56.75
CA ALA A 558 29.99 -46.76 56.32
C ALA A 558 31.48 -46.44 56.56
N LEU A 559 31.89 -45.16 56.53
CA LEU A 559 33.26 -44.73 56.83
C LEU A 559 33.66 -44.99 58.28
N VAL A 560 32.69 -44.93 59.19
CA VAL A 560 32.90 -45.13 60.63
C VAL A 560 32.88 -46.62 61.00
N GLY A 561 32.59 -47.54 60.07
CA GLY A 561 32.57 -48.98 60.34
C GLY A 561 33.93 -49.70 60.30
N VAL A 562 35.02 -49.04 59.89
CA VAL A 562 36.23 -49.73 59.40
C VAL A 562 37.37 -49.89 60.45
N VAL A 563 37.16 -49.55 61.73
CA VAL A 563 38.25 -49.67 62.74
C VAL A 563 38.00 -50.83 63.70
N ALA A 564 38.37 -52.06 63.30
CA ALA A 564 38.54 -53.19 64.21
C ALA A 564 39.85 -53.95 63.89
N PRO A 565 40.64 -54.40 64.90
CA PRO A 565 41.88 -55.12 64.64
C PRO A 565 41.58 -56.52 64.08
N VAL A 566 41.95 -56.74 62.82
CA VAL A 566 41.83 -58.05 62.16
C VAL A 566 42.97 -58.95 62.63
N ALA A 567 42.74 -59.73 63.68
CA ALA A 567 43.54 -60.91 63.95
C ALA A 567 42.82 -62.13 63.32
N ALA A 568 43.46 -62.70 62.30
CA ALA A 568 43.17 -63.96 61.62
C ALA A 568 41.95 -64.01 60.66
N GLY A 569 42.26 -64.26 59.39
CA GLY A 569 41.40 -65.01 58.46
C GLY A 569 40.22 -64.24 57.87
N GLY A 570 40.24 -64.01 56.55
CA GLY A 570 39.18 -63.32 55.83
C GLY A 570 37.79 -63.92 56.05
N THR A 571 36.81 -63.05 56.34
CA THR A 571 35.36 -63.20 56.11
C THR A 571 34.58 -61.96 56.60
N TRP A 572 34.86 -60.76 56.06
CA TRP A 572 34.06 -59.54 56.32
C TRP A 572 33.39 -58.98 55.04
N LEU A 573 32.92 -59.87 54.16
CA LEU A 573 32.17 -59.51 52.95
C LEU A 573 30.66 -59.80 53.02
N TYR A 574 30.07 -60.00 54.20
CA TYR A 574 28.66 -60.39 54.31
C TYR A 574 27.68 -59.28 54.76
N GLY A 575 28.10 -58.01 54.70
CA GLY A 575 27.24 -56.85 55.00
C GLY A 575 27.02 -55.87 53.84
N LEU A 576 27.37 -56.23 52.60
CA LEU A 576 27.21 -55.38 51.40
C LEU A 576 26.54 -56.11 50.23
N ALA A 577 25.68 -57.09 50.51
CA ALA A 577 25.01 -57.91 49.47
C ALA A 577 23.48 -57.83 49.50
N ALA A 578 22.91 -56.72 49.99
CA ALA A 578 21.47 -56.46 49.91
C ALA A 578 21.15 -55.03 49.44
N ALA A 579 21.87 -54.55 48.42
CA ALA A 579 21.39 -53.51 47.50
C ALA A 579 22.39 -53.42 46.33
N GLY A 580 22.07 -54.06 45.21
CA GLY A 580 22.81 -53.81 43.97
C GLY A 580 22.65 -52.36 43.56
N THR A 581 23.77 -51.65 43.36
CA THR A 581 24.02 -50.63 42.32
C THR A 581 25.40 -49.97 42.50
N VAL A 582 26.24 -50.14 41.47
CA VAL A 582 27.24 -49.21 40.90
C VAL A 582 27.99 -48.26 41.86
N PHE A 583 29.23 -48.65 42.19
CA PHE A 583 30.29 -47.80 42.74
C PHE A 583 30.80 -46.77 41.71
N PRO A 584 31.12 -45.52 42.08
CA PRO A 584 32.23 -44.82 41.45
C PRO A 584 33.55 -45.42 41.96
N PRO A 585 34.63 -45.44 41.15
CA PRO A 585 35.82 -46.25 41.40
C PRO A 585 36.38 -46.04 42.81
N ALA A 586 36.62 -47.16 43.48
CA ALA A 586 37.01 -47.30 44.89
C ALA A 586 38.40 -46.73 45.24
N THR A 587 38.92 -45.75 44.51
CA THR A 587 40.30 -45.27 44.63
C THR A 587 40.48 -44.03 45.51
N VAL A 588 39.41 -43.39 46.00
CA VAL A 588 39.55 -42.17 46.84
C VAL A 588 39.21 -42.40 48.34
N VAL A 589 38.55 -43.49 48.69
CA VAL A 589 38.24 -43.83 50.10
C VAL A 589 39.44 -44.44 50.84
N ALA A 590 40.47 -44.89 50.11
CA ALA A 590 41.68 -45.48 50.71
C ALA A 590 42.64 -44.45 51.34
N GLY A 591 42.50 -43.15 51.04
CA GLY A 591 43.52 -42.15 51.35
C GLY A 591 43.54 -41.59 52.78
N MET A 592 42.39 -41.52 53.47
CA MET A 592 42.31 -40.85 54.79
C MET A 592 42.10 -41.79 55.98
N ALA A 593 41.60 -43.01 55.79
CA ALA A 593 41.52 -44.01 56.86
C ALA A 593 42.87 -44.70 57.15
N GLY A 594 43.79 -44.70 56.19
CA GLY A 594 45.08 -45.41 56.29
C GLY A 594 46.09 -44.78 57.27
N MET A 595 46.04 -43.47 57.50
CA MET A 595 47.02 -42.81 58.37
C MET A 595 46.74 -42.98 59.86
N VAL A 596 45.47 -43.12 60.27
CA VAL A 596 45.11 -43.41 61.67
C VAL A 596 45.47 -44.87 62.00
N PHE A 597 45.22 -45.81 61.08
CA PHE A 597 45.50 -47.23 61.31
C PHE A 597 47.00 -47.56 61.34
N MET A 598 47.82 -46.96 60.46
CA MET A 598 49.29 -47.15 60.52
C MET A 598 49.92 -46.54 61.79
N GLY A 599 49.36 -45.44 62.31
CA GLY A 599 49.82 -44.85 63.58
C GLY A 599 49.58 -45.78 64.77
N ILE A 600 48.41 -46.40 64.83
CA ILE A 600 47.97 -47.31 65.90
C ILE A 600 48.70 -48.66 65.81
N GLU A 601 48.88 -49.25 64.61
CA GLU A 601 49.58 -50.54 64.48
C GLU A 601 51.10 -50.44 64.67
N TYR A 602 51.74 -49.35 64.21
CA TYR A 602 53.19 -49.19 64.37
C TYR A 602 53.59 -48.92 65.83
N ARG A 603 52.74 -48.26 66.63
CA ARG A 603 52.99 -47.99 68.06
C ARG A 603 52.48 -49.06 69.02
N LYS A 604 51.51 -49.89 68.62
CA LYS A 604 51.09 -51.11 69.37
C LYS A 604 52.23 -52.08 69.66
N ARG A 605 53.27 -52.12 68.83
CA ARG A 605 54.46 -52.96 69.08
C ARG A 605 55.38 -52.43 70.20
N LYS A 606 55.15 -51.21 70.73
CA LYS A 606 56.01 -50.59 71.75
C LYS A 606 55.31 -50.13 73.03
N LEU A 607 53.98 -50.04 73.10
CA LEU A 607 53.26 -49.53 74.28
C LEU A 607 52.13 -50.48 74.69
N ASN A 608 52.28 -51.11 75.85
CA ASN A 608 51.36 -52.11 76.42
C ASN A 608 50.32 -51.52 77.39
N SER A 609 50.04 -50.21 77.32
CA SER A 609 49.04 -49.60 78.20
C SER A 609 47.71 -49.42 77.47
N LEU A 610 46.67 -50.08 77.99
CA LEU A 610 45.27 -49.93 77.58
C LEU A 610 44.85 -48.45 77.44
N GLN A 611 45.39 -47.59 78.30
CA GLN A 611 45.11 -46.15 78.32
C GLN A 611 45.53 -45.43 77.03
N VAL A 612 46.68 -45.78 76.44
CA VAL A 612 47.15 -45.16 75.18
C VAL A 612 46.24 -45.54 74.01
N LEU A 613 45.78 -46.80 73.96
CA LEU A 613 44.81 -47.24 72.95
C LEU A 613 43.45 -46.55 73.12
N GLN A 614 43.02 -46.29 74.35
CA GLN A 614 41.78 -45.55 74.63
C GLN A 614 41.91 -44.08 74.19
N GLU A 615 43.06 -43.43 74.43
CA GLU A 615 43.33 -42.05 73.99
C GLU A 615 43.43 -41.92 72.46
N GLU A 616 43.98 -42.92 71.76
CA GLU A 616 44.02 -42.96 70.30
C GLU A 616 42.62 -43.10 69.70
N TRP A 617 41.76 -43.93 70.29
CA TRP A 617 40.35 -44.07 69.86
C TRP A 617 39.55 -42.79 70.08
N ILE A 618 39.81 -42.08 71.18
CA ILE A 618 39.20 -40.78 71.46
C ILE A 618 39.70 -39.75 70.44
N SER A 619 41.01 -39.62 70.23
CA SER A 619 41.56 -38.63 69.29
C SER A 619 41.25 -38.90 67.81
N ALA A 620 40.97 -40.16 67.43
CA ALA A 620 40.53 -40.51 66.07
C ALA A 620 39.11 -39.99 65.73
N ILE A 621 38.29 -39.64 66.72
CA ILE A 621 36.91 -39.15 66.51
C ILE A 621 36.91 -37.88 65.64
N ASP A 622 37.81 -36.93 65.89
CA ASP A 622 37.86 -35.66 65.15
C ASP A 622 38.21 -35.84 63.65
N ALA A 623 39.17 -36.73 63.36
CA ALA A 623 39.57 -37.04 61.99
C ALA A 623 38.44 -37.75 61.22
N GLU A 624 37.73 -38.68 61.88
CA GLU A 624 36.58 -39.35 61.31
C GLU A 624 35.40 -38.40 61.07
N VAL A 625 35.13 -37.47 62.00
CA VAL A 625 34.10 -36.42 61.83
C VAL A 625 34.35 -35.60 60.57
N THR A 626 35.61 -35.21 60.35
CA THR A 626 36.02 -34.45 59.15
C THR A 626 35.81 -35.26 57.88
N ALA A 627 36.22 -36.53 57.87
CA ALA A 627 36.03 -37.43 56.73
C ALA A 627 34.54 -37.69 56.41
N VAL A 628 33.70 -37.87 57.44
CA VAL A 628 32.25 -38.03 57.29
C VAL A 628 31.61 -36.76 56.74
N MET A 629 32.04 -35.58 57.22
CA MET A 629 31.58 -34.27 56.75
C MET A 629 31.90 -34.07 55.26
N GLU A 630 33.14 -34.34 54.84
CA GLU A 630 33.54 -34.22 53.44
C GLU A 630 32.77 -35.17 52.53
N GLN A 631 32.56 -36.42 52.97
CA GLN A 631 31.81 -37.41 52.20
C GLN A 631 30.33 -37.04 52.08
N PHE A 632 29.74 -36.48 53.13
CA PHE A 632 28.39 -35.95 53.11
C PHE A 632 28.29 -34.78 52.12
N ALA A 633 29.22 -33.82 52.19
CA ALA A 633 29.25 -32.66 51.31
C ALA A 633 29.39 -33.06 49.83
N ARG A 634 30.27 -34.01 49.51
CA ARG A 634 30.43 -34.54 48.14
C ARG A 634 29.17 -35.24 47.66
N SER A 635 28.55 -36.06 48.51
CA SER A 635 27.31 -36.78 48.14
C SER A 635 26.14 -35.83 47.90
N ALA A 636 26.00 -34.80 48.73
CA ALA A 636 25.01 -33.74 48.57
C ALA A 636 25.26 -32.91 47.30
N ALA A 637 26.52 -32.53 47.04
CA ALA A 637 26.90 -31.82 45.81
C ALA A 637 26.57 -32.63 44.56
N VAL A 638 26.91 -33.93 44.52
CA VAL A 638 26.58 -34.82 43.40
C VAL A 638 25.07 -34.88 43.16
N GLN A 639 24.25 -35.00 44.20
CA GLN A 639 22.79 -35.00 44.06
C GLN A 639 22.25 -33.68 43.49
N GLY A 640 22.79 -32.54 43.90
CA GLY A 640 22.38 -31.25 43.35
C GLY A 640 22.86 -31.03 41.92
N THR A 641 24.06 -31.48 41.57
CA THR A 641 24.60 -31.38 40.20
C THR A 641 23.75 -32.16 39.21
N ILE A 642 23.21 -33.33 39.60
CA ILE A 642 22.27 -34.10 38.77
C ILE A 642 21.05 -33.26 38.35
N VAL A 643 20.53 -32.39 39.24
CA VAL A 643 19.41 -31.50 38.91
C VAL A 643 19.82 -30.43 37.89
N ILE A 644 21.03 -29.89 38.00
CA ILE A 644 21.58 -28.90 37.05
C ILE A 644 21.84 -29.54 35.67
N ASP A 645 22.40 -30.75 35.65
CA ASP A 645 22.68 -31.46 34.41
C ASP A 645 21.39 -31.87 33.70
N HIS A 646 20.36 -32.30 34.44
CA HIS A 646 19.06 -32.62 33.83
C HIS A 646 18.36 -31.40 33.22
N LEU A 647 18.44 -30.23 33.88
CA LEU A 647 18.00 -28.98 33.27
C LEU A 647 18.78 -28.65 31.99
N SER A 648 20.09 -28.88 31.99
CA SER A 648 20.95 -28.64 30.84
C SER A 648 20.57 -29.55 29.66
N ASP A 649 20.29 -30.83 29.93
CA ASP A 649 19.83 -31.81 28.93
C ASP A 649 18.48 -31.41 28.32
N ASN A 650 17.53 -30.97 29.13
CA ASN A 650 16.21 -30.52 28.64
C ASN A 650 16.32 -29.26 27.77
N LEU A 651 17.17 -28.30 28.15
CA LEU A 651 17.42 -27.11 27.35
C LEU A 651 18.20 -27.42 26.06
N ALA A 652 19.09 -28.41 26.07
CA ALA A 652 19.77 -28.90 24.87
C ALA A 652 18.80 -29.58 23.90
N GLN A 653 17.85 -30.38 24.39
CA GLN A 653 16.79 -30.97 23.56
C GLN A 653 15.88 -29.90 22.95
N TYR A 654 15.51 -28.88 23.73
CA TYR A 654 14.72 -27.76 23.21
C TYR A 654 15.47 -26.95 22.14
N ARG A 655 16.78 -26.75 22.33
CA ARG A 655 17.66 -26.15 21.30
C ARG A 655 17.63 -26.97 20.01
N GLU A 656 17.82 -28.29 20.09
CA GLU A 656 17.82 -29.18 18.92
C GLU A 656 16.48 -29.13 18.17
N GLN A 657 15.35 -29.05 18.89
CA GLN A 657 14.02 -28.87 18.30
C GLN A 657 13.87 -27.52 17.58
N LEU A 658 14.36 -26.43 18.19
CA LEU A 658 14.35 -25.10 17.56
C LEU A 658 15.23 -25.05 16.31
N GLU A 659 16.41 -25.67 16.34
CA GLU A 659 17.31 -25.79 15.19
C GLU A 659 16.67 -26.62 14.06
N SER A 660 16.06 -27.77 14.39
CA SER A 660 15.34 -28.62 13.43
C SER A 660 14.18 -27.87 12.78
N THR A 661 13.38 -27.14 13.57
CA THR A 661 12.23 -26.36 13.06
C THR A 661 12.69 -25.18 12.20
N ARG A 662 13.76 -24.49 12.59
CA ARG A 662 14.39 -23.43 11.77
C ARG A 662 14.89 -23.99 10.44
N ASP A 663 15.56 -25.13 10.46
CA ASP A 663 16.13 -25.72 9.25
C ASP A 663 15.01 -26.24 8.33
N PHE A 664 13.93 -26.79 8.88
CA PHE A 664 12.71 -27.08 8.13
C PHE A 664 12.09 -25.83 7.50
N ALA A 665 11.96 -24.73 8.23
CA ALA A 665 11.46 -23.45 7.70
C ALA A 665 12.38 -22.89 6.59
N ARG A 666 13.71 -22.95 6.78
CA ARG A 666 14.70 -22.58 5.74
C ARG A 666 14.60 -23.45 4.50
N GLN A 667 14.46 -24.76 4.66
CA GLN A 667 14.28 -25.70 3.54
C GLN A 667 12.96 -25.44 2.81
N ARG A 668 11.87 -25.15 3.55
CA ARG A 668 10.59 -24.74 2.96
C ARG A 668 10.74 -23.45 2.17
N ILE A 669 11.37 -22.40 2.72
CA ILE A 669 11.61 -21.14 1.97
C ILE A 669 12.50 -21.39 0.74
N ALA A 670 13.50 -22.26 0.85
CA ALA A 670 14.40 -22.61 -0.24
C ALA A 670 13.80 -23.58 -1.27
N ASN A 671 12.61 -24.14 -1.01
CA ASN A 671 11.89 -25.01 -1.94
C ASN A 671 11.68 -24.25 -3.27
N PRO A 672 11.98 -24.88 -4.43
CA PRO A 672 11.73 -24.29 -5.75
C PRO A 672 10.36 -23.61 -5.89
N GLU A 673 9.30 -24.19 -5.34
CA GLU A 673 7.95 -23.60 -5.36
C GLU A 673 7.90 -22.23 -4.67
N ASN A 674 8.48 -22.10 -3.48
CA ASN A 674 8.48 -20.84 -2.74
C ASN A 674 9.44 -19.80 -3.33
N ARG A 675 10.49 -20.23 -4.05
CA ARG A 675 11.31 -19.32 -4.87
C ARG A 675 10.53 -18.76 -6.04
N VAL A 676 9.78 -19.61 -6.76
CA VAL A 676 8.88 -19.17 -7.83
C VAL A 676 7.84 -18.18 -7.31
N ARG A 677 7.28 -18.42 -6.12
CA ARG A 677 6.35 -17.48 -5.46
C ARG A 677 7.00 -16.16 -5.08
N GLN A 678 8.22 -16.16 -4.53
CA GLN A 678 8.94 -14.92 -4.23
C GLN A 678 9.27 -14.15 -5.52
N ASP A 679 9.73 -14.83 -6.57
CA ASP A 679 9.97 -14.21 -7.88
C ASP A 679 8.67 -13.63 -8.47
N LEU A 680 7.52 -14.26 -8.21
CA LEU A 680 6.21 -13.76 -8.61
C LEU A 680 5.83 -12.49 -7.82
N ILE A 681 6.02 -12.48 -6.50
CA ILE A 681 5.81 -11.28 -5.65
C ILE A 681 6.66 -10.12 -6.17
N ASP A 682 7.96 -10.35 -6.40
CA ASP A 682 8.91 -9.33 -6.83
C ASP A 682 8.55 -8.71 -8.20
N ARG A 683 7.79 -9.44 -9.03
CA ARG A 683 7.27 -8.94 -10.32
C ARG A 683 5.90 -8.26 -10.18
N LEU A 684 5.02 -8.76 -9.32
CA LEU A 684 3.66 -8.23 -9.13
C LEU A 684 3.64 -6.94 -8.32
N GLU A 685 4.57 -6.77 -7.37
CA GLU A 685 4.58 -5.64 -6.45
C GLU A 685 4.80 -4.27 -7.14
N PRO A 686 5.82 -4.10 -8.02
CA PRO A 686 5.97 -2.84 -8.76
C PRO A 686 4.76 -2.52 -9.65
N ALA A 687 4.15 -3.55 -10.26
CA ALA A 687 2.96 -3.39 -11.08
C ALA A 687 1.74 -2.96 -10.24
N HIS A 688 1.59 -3.51 -9.02
CA HIS A 688 0.53 -3.12 -8.10
C HIS A 688 0.72 -1.66 -7.60
N GLU A 689 1.94 -1.27 -7.23
CA GLU A 689 2.23 0.08 -6.75
C GLU A 689 1.96 1.15 -7.82
N GLU A 690 2.43 0.92 -9.04
CA GLU A 690 2.18 1.81 -10.18
C GLU A 690 0.68 1.88 -10.51
N GLY A 691 0.00 0.72 -10.58
CA GLY A 691 -1.43 0.67 -10.85
C GLY A 691 -2.27 1.41 -9.80
N ARG A 692 -1.89 1.30 -8.51
CA ARG A 692 -2.54 2.04 -7.41
C ARG A 692 -2.32 3.54 -7.54
N ALA A 693 -1.10 3.97 -7.88
CA ALA A 693 -0.80 5.39 -8.10
C ALA A 693 -1.62 5.98 -9.26
N LEU A 694 -1.77 5.24 -10.36
CA LEU A 694 -2.58 5.64 -11.51
C LEU A 694 -4.07 5.76 -11.17
N VAL A 695 -4.62 4.77 -10.46
CA VAL A 695 -6.03 4.80 -10.04
C VAL A 695 -6.31 6.00 -9.11
N GLU A 696 -5.39 6.32 -8.19
CA GLU A 696 -5.55 7.47 -7.30
C GLU A 696 -5.39 8.82 -8.03
N ALA A 697 -4.48 8.90 -9.01
CA ALA A 697 -4.35 10.07 -9.88
C ALA A 697 -5.65 10.31 -10.68
N LEU A 698 -6.20 9.27 -11.31
CA LEU A 698 -7.50 9.34 -12.02
C LEU A 698 -8.64 9.75 -11.09
N ARG A 699 -8.67 9.21 -9.86
CA ARG A 699 -9.67 9.58 -8.85
C ARG A 699 -9.56 11.05 -8.42
N THR A 700 -8.36 11.60 -8.41
CA THR A 700 -8.13 13.02 -8.09
C THR A 700 -8.67 13.91 -9.21
N LEU A 701 -8.45 13.52 -10.47
CA LEU A 701 -8.93 14.22 -11.67
C LEU A 701 -10.46 14.13 -11.86
N GLU A 702 -11.13 13.21 -11.19
CA GLU A 702 -12.60 13.13 -11.18
C GLU A 702 -13.28 14.15 -10.25
N LYS A 703 -12.53 14.73 -9.31
CA LYS A 703 -13.08 15.75 -8.42
C LYS A 703 -13.05 17.10 -9.17
N PRO A 704 -14.22 17.75 -9.33
CA PRO A 704 -14.34 19.00 -10.07
C PRO A 704 -13.66 20.17 -9.36
#